data_AF-A0A8J6HAM2-F1
#
_entry.id   AF-A0A8J6HAM2-F1
#
_cell.length_a   1.000
_cell.length_b   1.000
_cell.length_c   1.000
_cell.angle_alpha   90.00
_cell.angle_beta   90.00
_cell.angle_gamma   90.00
#
_symmetry.space_group_name_H-M   'P 1'
#
loop_
_entity.id
_entity.type
_entity.pdbx_description
1 polymer ?
#
loop_
_entity_poly.entity_id
_entity_poly.type
_entity_poly.pdbx_seq_one_letter_code
_entity_poly.pdbx_strand_id
1 'polypeptide(L)'
;MVVVSGIWVKNVATYPTPAINDMVISNENKMTAKAVLICRPNSHPFQERTLALDQPVKVGRSVARARATATNAIFDCKVLSRHHALLWYENGKFYLQDTKSSNGTFVNNNRLAAETEHHEVSSGDIVQFGVDVIENNRKVTHGCIIATLKLFLPDGKEAKASPSIVENNSHDELYKLHQIIQEATQREQCLETKLTALQSMVDEARKSAEESWQAYVGEERLLSRVSALETQLQQAGKNWGEDKYREEVTKLQEDSATYQVAAKEALEKLHAERLQALSVATEQERCRISAEQEALLAREQLSQTQQELEEVAQKLTEEQKKANEERIRLEQQQWDLQTRLDAEMEKVEKLQMKLVNSISPKQYPDLFGDVDVSHLDKRIIYNDDLKTKEELLAENDICESEMNKANGVETEQNNHINLTVTPVTADVIDKRDCEEKPESDSDNDDHLNHSLTQQNTIVDDEKENERHVTFSLPEDTSRNGPESPDKDSSEENEKDDFDSDTVDSKTLKYKYQSAQNELKKRIEILESILESNKMKLSELERSLGQEKQANSLQSEENRSLKDELMALQQKWKESCNESRQLRDRVNALVKEVEAKDETIGNTKDQNNVNKSIISSSPVSFEQLVSLEEELVMLKERYAQINDEKSKLQHDLDSLKEQYNKVCNSSYDKMYFYIAPLILMILYLVISAMIS
;
A
#
# COMPACT_ATOMS: atom_id res chain seq x y z
N MET A 1 -60.47 -9.14 -4.03
CA MET A 1 -61.68 -8.30 -4.17
C MET A 1 -61.40 -6.97 -3.49
N VAL A 2 -61.86 -5.87 -4.07
CA VAL A 2 -61.56 -4.47 -3.67
C VAL A 2 -62.32 -4.08 -2.40
N VAL A 3 -61.69 -3.31 -1.48
CA VAL A 3 -62.19 -2.03 -0.91
C VAL A 3 -60.99 -1.17 -0.45
N VAL A 4 -61.04 0.13 -0.73
CA VAL A 4 -60.09 1.18 -0.31
C VAL A 4 -60.83 2.21 0.57
N SER A 5 -60.22 2.66 1.67
CA SER A 5 -60.48 3.95 2.37
C SER A 5 -59.59 4.01 3.64
N GLY A 6 -58.99 5.12 4.09
CA GLY A 6 -58.86 6.45 3.49
C GLY A 6 -58.53 7.54 4.55
N ILE A 7 -57.68 8.52 4.16
CA ILE A 7 -57.56 9.89 4.73
C ILE A 7 -56.88 10.02 6.12
N TRP A 8 -55.90 10.90 6.45
CA TRP A 8 -54.88 11.77 5.82
C TRP A 8 -54.44 12.82 6.88
N VAL A 9 -53.35 13.58 6.64
CA VAL A 9 -52.95 14.86 7.30
C VAL A 9 -52.28 14.73 8.70
N LYS A 10 -51.07 15.27 9.00
CA LYS A 10 -50.23 16.30 8.33
C LYS A 10 -48.75 16.19 8.74
N ASN A 11 -47.82 16.19 7.78
CA ASN A 11 -46.79 17.23 7.61
C ASN A 11 -45.91 16.91 6.39
N VAL A 12 -45.58 17.94 5.61
CA VAL A 12 -45.11 17.82 4.23
C VAL A 12 -43.68 18.34 4.12
N ALA A 13 -42.77 17.48 3.64
CA ALA A 13 -41.52 17.90 3.02
C ALA A 13 -41.63 17.67 1.51
N THR A 14 -41.54 18.75 0.73
CA THR A 14 -41.86 18.75 -0.70
C THR A 14 -40.65 18.29 -1.51
N TYR A 15 -40.71 17.10 -2.11
CA TYR A 15 -39.71 16.66 -3.09
C TYR A 15 -40.08 17.16 -4.50
N PRO A 16 -39.16 17.80 -5.25
CA PRO A 16 -39.37 18.09 -6.66
C PRO A 16 -39.05 16.85 -7.52
N THR A 17 -40.07 16.26 -8.14
CA THR A 17 -39.87 15.30 -9.24
C THR A 17 -39.49 16.02 -10.53
N PRO A 18 -38.61 15.45 -11.38
CA PRO A 18 -38.12 16.11 -12.58
C PRO A 18 -39.17 16.15 -13.70
N ALA A 19 -39.42 17.33 -14.25
CA ALA A 19 -40.14 17.49 -15.50
C ALA A 19 -39.21 17.17 -16.69
N ILE A 20 -39.75 16.51 -17.72
CA ILE A 20 -39.05 16.14 -18.96
C ILE A 20 -39.41 17.15 -20.05
N ASN A 21 -38.42 17.54 -20.86
CA ASN A 21 -38.43 18.54 -21.95
C ASN A 21 -38.50 20.00 -21.44
N ASP A 22 -37.58 20.91 -21.79
CA ASP A 22 -37.17 21.22 -23.17
C ASP A 22 -35.65 21.43 -23.38
N MET A 23 -35.20 21.28 -24.63
CA MET A 23 -33.86 21.69 -25.06
C MET A 23 -33.78 23.21 -25.27
N VAL A 24 -33.10 23.91 -24.37
CA VAL A 24 -32.55 25.25 -24.67
C VAL A 24 -31.08 25.27 -24.27
N ILE A 25 -30.20 25.47 -25.26
CA ILE A 25 -28.77 25.70 -25.04
C ILE A 25 -28.61 27.16 -24.60
N SER A 26 -28.33 27.38 -23.32
CA SER A 26 -27.90 28.68 -22.80
C SER A 26 -26.44 28.61 -22.36
N ASN A 27 -25.56 29.17 -23.20
CA ASN A 27 -24.17 29.46 -22.83
C ASN A 27 -24.16 30.60 -21.80
N GLU A 28 -24.07 30.27 -20.52
CA GLU A 28 -23.64 31.21 -19.48
C GLU A 28 -22.49 30.60 -18.69
N ASN A 29 -21.38 31.34 -18.58
CA ASN A 29 -20.21 30.96 -17.78
C ASN A 29 -20.51 31.07 -16.29
N LYS A 30 -21.36 30.17 -15.79
CA LYS A 30 -21.63 30.01 -14.35
C LYS A 30 -20.45 29.24 -13.76
N MET A 31 -19.49 29.96 -13.18
CA MET A 31 -18.37 29.34 -12.49
C MET A 31 -18.90 28.53 -11.30
N THR A 32 -18.64 27.22 -11.30
CA THR A 32 -19.07 26.30 -10.26
C THR A 32 -17.91 26.00 -9.31
N ALA A 33 -18.22 25.76 -8.03
CA ALA A 33 -17.24 25.23 -7.09
C ALA A 33 -16.75 23.86 -7.56
N LYS A 34 -15.48 23.53 -7.30
CA LYS A 34 -14.87 22.27 -7.72
C LYS A 34 -14.09 21.63 -6.58
N ALA A 35 -14.11 20.30 -6.53
CA ALA A 35 -13.24 19.52 -5.66
C ALA A 35 -12.40 18.56 -6.49
N VAL A 36 -11.09 18.55 -6.24
CA VAL A 36 -10.15 17.64 -6.89
C VAL A 36 -9.65 16.64 -5.85
N LEU A 37 -9.82 15.35 -6.14
CA LEU A 37 -9.37 14.23 -5.31
C LEU A 37 -8.09 13.66 -5.90
N ILE A 38 -6.97 13.85 -5.21
CA ILE A 38 -5.64 13.38 -5.64
C ILE A 38 -5.31 12.09 -4.88
N CYS A 39 -5.04 11.00 -5.59
CA CYS A 39 -4.71 9.70 -5.01
C CYS A 39 -3.41 9.75 -4.18
N ARG A 40 -3.44 9.23 -2.95
CA ARG A 40 -2.26 9.12 -2.09
C ARG A 40 -1.50 7.79 -2.32
N PRO A 41 -0.19 7.71 -2.02
CA PRO A 41 0.60 6.48 -2.22
C PRO A 41 0.13 5.27 -1.39
N ASN A 42 -0.55 5.51 -0.28
CA ASN A 42 -1.14 4.50 0.60
C ASN A 42 -2.62 4.20 0.28
N SER A 43 -3.15 4.73 -0.82
CA SER A 43 -4.52 4.44 -1.29
C SER A 43 -4.54 3.22 -2.20
N HIS A 44 -5.68 2.52 -2.24
CA HIS A 44 -6.05 1.74 -3.42
C HIS A 44 -6.02 2.64 -4.68
N PRO A 45 -5.39 2.23 -5.79
CA PRO A 45 -5.12 3.14 -6.91
C PRO A 45 -6.38 3.70 -7.58
N PHE A 46 -6.40 5.01 -7.83
CA PHE A 46 -7.41 5.65 -8.68
C PHE A 46 -6.81 6.86 -9.44
N GLN A 47 -7.34 7.14 -10.63
CA GLN A 47 -7.00 8.37 -11.36
C GLN A 47 -7.65 9.59 -10.71
N GLU A 48 -6.91 10.70 -10.64
CA GLU A 48 -7.36 11.99 -10.10
C GLU A 48 -8.77 12.38 -10.58
N ARG A 49 -9.63 12.82 -9.66
CA ARG A 49 -11.03 13.15 -9.95
C ARG A 49 -11.31 14.62 -9.77
N THR A 50 -11.87 15.26 -10.79
CA THR A 50 -12.31 16.66 -10.76
C THR A 50 -13.83 16.72 -10.73
N LEU A 51 -14.37 16.98 -9.56
CA LEU A 51 -15.80 17.04 -9.28
C LEU A 51 -16.30 18.47 -9.42
N ALA A 52 -17.36 18.68 -10.20
CA ALA A 52 -18.16 19.90 -10.11
C ALA A 52 -19.13 19.76 -8.92
N LEU A 53 -19.19 20.78 -8.06
CA LEU A 53 -20.06 20.83 -6.88
C LEU A 53 -21.20 21.85 -7.11
N ASP A 54 -21.83 21.78 -8.28
CA ASP A 54 -23.09 22.46 -8.59
C ASP A 54 -24.30 21.75 -7.94
N GLN A 55 -24.18 20.44 -7.71
CA GLN A 55 -25.08 19.61 -6.94
C GLN A 55 -24.27 18.73 -5.96
N PRO A 56 -24.89 18.18 -4.90
CA PRO A 56 -24.21 17.26 -3.99
C PRO A 56 -23.66 16.02 -4.71
N VAL A 57 -22.34 15.86 -4.70
CA VAL A 57 -21.66 14.75 -5.36
C VAL A 57 -21.56 13.56 -4.42
N LYS A 58 -22.10 12.44 -4.89
CA LYS A 58 -22.10 11.17 -4.18
C LYS A 58 -20.77 10.43 -4.34
N VAL A 59 -20.16 10.08 -3.20
CA VAL A 59 -19.01 9.19 -3.08
C VAL A 59 -19.49 7.74 -2.90
N GLY A 60 -18.89 6.78 -3.62
CA GLY A 60 -19.18 5.37 -3.39
C GLY A 60 -18.60 4.39 -4.40
N ARG A 61 -18.97 3.12 -4.24
CA ARG A 61 -18.50 2.01 -5.08
C ARG A 61 -19.20 1.94 -6.45
N SER A 62 -18.42 1.60 -7.47
CA SER A 62 -18.84 1.28 -8.84
C SER A 62 -19.97 0.24 -8.88
N VAL A 63 -20.96 0.47 -9.75
CA VAL A 63 -22.10 -0.44 -10.01
C VAL A 63 -22.52 -0.35 -11.47
N ALA A 64 -23.30 -1.32 -11.97
CA ALA A 64 -23.70 -1.38 -13.38
C ALA A 64 -24.38 -0.10 -13.94
N ARG A 65 -25.04 0.70 -13.07
CA ARG A 65 -25.69 1.98 -13.44
C ARG A 65 -24.80 3.23 -13.22
N ALA A 66 -23.67 3.11 -12.54
CA ALA A 66 -22.77 4.21 -12.22
C ALA A 66 -21.33 3.70 -12.18
N ARG A 67 -20.58 3.98 -13.26
CA ARG A 67 -19.17 3.59 -13.42
C ARG A 67 -18.23 4.70 -12.94
N ALA A 68 -17.02 4.33 -12.58
CA ALA A 68 -15.94 5.26 -12.28
C ALA A 68 -15.60 6.14 -13.50
N THR A 69 -15.44 7.45 -13.30
CA THR A 69 -15.06 8.42 -14.35
C THR A 69 -14.30 9.58 -13.71
N ALA A 70 -13.38 10.22 -14.45
CA ALA A 70 -12.60 11.36 -13.97
C ALA A 70 -13.43 12.53 -13.40
N THR A 71 -14.71 12.64 -13.77
CA THR A 71 -15.64 13.68 -13.33
C THR A 71 -16.57 13.28 -12.17
N ASN A 72 -16.43 12.08 -11.61
CA ASN A 72 -17.28 11.60 -10.51
C ASN A 72 -16.47 10.97 -9.36
N ALA A 73 -17.09 10.87 -8.18
CA ALA A 73 -16.52 10.25 -6.99
C ALA A 73 -16.89 8.76 -6.85
N ILE A 74 -17.01 8.05 -7.98
CA ILE A 74 -17.29 6.62 -8.01
C ILE A 74 -15.99 5.84 -8.19
N PHE A 75 -15.74 4.89 -7.28
CA PHE A 75 -14.49 4.13 -7.21
C PHE A 75 -14.74 2.64 -7.41
N ASP A 76 -13.85 1.94 -8.11
CA ASP A 76 -13.91 0.48 -8.24
C ASP A 76 -13.19 -0.20 -7.07
N CYS A 77 -13.60 0.14 -5.84
CA CYS A 77 -12.95 -0.30 -4.61
C CYS A 77 -13.93 -1.12 -3.76
N LYS A 78 -13.54 -2.35 -3.41
CA LYS A 78 -14.42 -3.33 -2.74
C LYS A 78 -14.90 -2.86 -1.36
N VAL A 79 -14.03 -2.22 -0.59
CA VAL A 79 -14.29 -1.79 0.80
C VAL A 79 -15.17 -0.52 0.90
N LEU A 80 -15.52 0.11 -0.23
CA LEU A 80 -16.49 1.20 -0.26
C LEU A 80 -17.94 0.69 -0.34
N SER A 81 -18.83 1.46 0.28
CA SER A 81 -20.27 1.28 0.23
C SER A 81 -20.83 1.90 -1.08
N ARG A 82 -21.98 1.42 -1.57
CA ARG A 82 -22.59 1.96 -2.82
C ARG A 82 -23.05 3.42 -2.67
N HIS A 83 -23.40 3.81 -1.45
CA HIS A 83 -23.53 5.18 -0.95
C HIS A 83 -22.59 5.20 0.24
N HIS A 84 -21.51 5.97 0.19
CA HIS A 84 -20.48 5.95 1.21
C HIS A 84 -20.40 7.32 1.88
N ALA A 85 -20.16 8.38 1.11
CA ALA A 85 -20.23 9.75 1.59
C ALA A 85 -20.92 10.68 0.58
N LEU A 86 -21.23 11.89 1.03
CA LEU A 86 -21.74 12.99 0.20
C LEU A 86 -20.82 14.20 0.37
N LEU A 87 -20.41 14.82 -0.74
CA LEU A 87 -19.57 16.02 -0.77
C LEU A 87 -20.34 17.14 -1.50
N TRP A 88 -20.50 18.30 -0.88
CA TRP A 88 -21.17 19.45 -1.51
C TRP A 88 -20.54 20.77 -1.08
N TYR A 89 -20.96 21.84 -1.76
CA TYR A 89 -20.54 23.21 -1.49
C TYR A 89 -21.77 24.05 -1.15
N GLU A 90 -21.73 24.77 -0.03
CA GLU A 90 -22.84 25.57 0.46
C GLU A 90 -22.32 26.76 1.31
N ASN A 91 -22.94 27.93 1.17
CA ASN A 91 -22.66 29.13 1.98
C ASN A 91 -21.17 29.52 2.09
N GLY A 92 -20.40 29.32 1.02
CA GLY A 92 -18.96 29.64 0.99
C GLY A 92 -18.03 28.52 1.46
N LYS A 93 -18.57 27.40 1.94
CA LYS A 93 -17.86 26.29 2.59
C LYS A 93 -18.10 24.96 1.87
N PHE A 94 -17.21 24.01 2.09
CA PHE A 94 -17.34 22.64 1.57
C PHE A 94 -17.64 21.71 2.72
N TYR A 95 -18.53 20.75 2.50
CA TYR A 95 -18.96 19.82 3.54
C TYR A 95 -18.88 18.38 3.05
N LEU A 96 -18.41 17.50 3.92
CA LEU A 96 -18.37 16.06 3.75
C LEU A 96 -19.25 15.40 4.82
N GLN A 97 -20.08 14.44 4.42
CA GLN A 97 -20.92 13.66 5.34
C GLN A 97 -20.83 12.18 5.03
N ASP A 98 -20.65 11.36 6.06
CA ASP A 98 -20.78 9.90 5.97
C ASP A 98 -22.26 9.52 5.82
N THR A 99 -22.59 8.70 4.82
CA THR A 99 -23.97 8.27 4.51
C THR A 99 -24.28 6.89 5.10
N LYS A 100 -23.87 6.66 6.35
CA LYS A 100 -23.91 5.37 7.07
C LYS A 100 -23.13 4.27 6.35
N SER A 101 -21.89 4.60 5.99
CA SER A 101 -20.95 3.69 5.37
C SER A 101 -20.54 2.57 6.31
N SER A 102 -20.31 1.38 5.74
CA SER A 102 -19.99 0.17 6.51
C SER A 102 -18.63 0.25 7.20
N ASN A 103 -17.66 0.87 6.53
CA ASN A 103 -16.25 0.92 6.96
C ASN A 103 -15.82 2.33 7.44
N GLY A 104 -16.73 3.31 7.48
CA GLY A 104 -16.46 4.68 7.92
C GLY A 104 -15.81 5.59 6.88
N THR A 105 -16.11 6.88 6.99
CA THR A 105 -15.40 8.00 6.35
C THR A 105 -14.54 8.73 7.39
N PHE A 106 -13.34 9.15 7.00
CA PHE A 106 -12.38 9.82 7.87
C PHE A 106 -11.86 11.10 7.21
N VAL A 107 -11.60 12.13 8.02
CA VAL A 107 -10.96 13.40 7.62
C VAL A 107 -9.78 13.64 8.54
N ASN A 108 -8.58 13.79 7.99
CA ASN A 108 -7.32 13.95 8.73
C ASN A 108 -7.17 12.90 9.86
N ASN A 109 -7.42 11.63 9.52
CA ASN A 109 -7.45 10.44 10.39
C ASN A 109 -8.58 10.40 11.44
N ASN A 110 -9.40 11.45 11.59
CA ASN A 110 -10.55 11.46 12.49
C ASN A 110 -11.77 10.85 11.79
N ARG A 111 -12.40 9.84 12.40
CA ARG A 111 -13.61 9.21 11.86
C ARG A 111 -14.82 10.15 12.02
N LEU A 112 -15.58 10.37 10.95
CA LEU A 112 -16.82 11.14 11.02
C LEU A 112 -17.88 10.34 11.78
N ALA A 113 -18.66 11.04 12.63
CA ALA A 113 -19.78 10.43 13.32
C ALA A 113 -20.87 10.01 12.32
N ALA A 114 -21.41 8.80 12.49
CA ALA A 114 -22.35 8.20 11.54
C ALA A 114 -23.81 8.72 11.67
N GLU A 115 -23.98 9.96 12.14
CA GLU A 115 -25.29 10.62 12.23
C GLU A 115 -25.18 12.16 12.30
N THR A 116 -26.07 12.82 11.54
CA THR A 116 -26.46 14.24 11.60
C THR A 116 -25.45 15.38 11.37
N GLU A 117 -24.15 15.26 11.67
CA GLU A 117 -23.22 16.39 11.47
C GLU A 117 -22.56 16.40 10.08
N HIS A 118 -22.65 17.55 9.41
CA HIS A 118 -21.96 17.86 8.16
C HIS A 118 -20.56 18.41 8.49
N HIS A 119 -19.49 17.68 8.18
CA HIS A 119 -18.14 18.10 8.53
C HIS A 119 -17.59 19.10 7.51
N GLU A 120 -17.20 20.29 7.95
CA GLU A 120 -16.54 21.28 7.09
C GLU A 120 -15.15 20.78 6.69
N VAL A 121 -14.85 20.79 5.39
CA VAL A 121 -13.56 20.37 4.83
C VAL A 121 -12.90 21.52 4.07
N SER A 122 -11.58 21.58 4.12
CA SER A 122 -10.74 22.64 3.53
C SER A 122 -9.80 22.11 2.46
N SER A 123 -9.21 23.01 1.67
CA SER A 123 -8.18 22.61 0.70
C SER A 123 -6.94 22.13 1.45
N GLY A 124 -6.43 20.95 1.08
CA GLY A 124 -5.31 20.27 1.72
C GLY A 124 -5.69 19.08 2.62
N ASP A 125 -6.96 18.95 3.02
CA ASP A 125 -7.41 17.87 3.92
C ASP A 125 -7.24 16.48 3.28
N ILE A 126 -6.89 15.50 4.11
CA ILE A 126 -6.79 14.09 3.72
C ILE A 126 -8.12 13.41 4.06
N VAL A 127 -8.83 12.94 3.03
CA VAL A 127 -10.05 12.14 3.20
C VAL A 127 -9.76 10.68 2.93
N GLN A 128 -10.31 9.81 3.79
CA GLN A 128 -10.22 8.37 3.64
C GLN A 128 -11.64 7.76 3.66
N PHE A 129 -11.90 6.87 2.71
CA PHE A 129 -13.15 6.17 2.54
C PHE A 129 -12.93 4.67 2.77
N GLY A 130 -13.47 4.17 3.87
CA GLY A 130 -13.26 2.81 4.36
C GLY A 130 -11.89 2.57 5.02
N VAL A 131 -11.66 1.32 5.39
CA VAL A 131 -10.41 0.81 5.96
C VAL A 131 -9.95 -0.41 5.15
N ASP A 132 -8.67 -0.75 5.24
CA ASP A 132 -8.10 -1.91 4.56
C ASP A 132 -8.70 -3.20 5.14
N VAL A 133 -9.22 -4.07 4.28
CA VAL A 133 -9.85 -5.34 4.68
C VAL A 133 -9.07 -6.51 4.11
N ILE A 134 -8.54 -7.35 4.99
CA ILE A 134 -7.86 -8.60 4.63
C ILE A 134 -8.92 -9.69 4.46
N GLU A 135 -9.00 -10.33 3.29
CA GLU A 135 -9.85 -11.50 3.12
C GLU A 135 -9.13 -12.76 3.64
N ASN A 136 -9.54 -13.21 4.84
CA ASN A 136 -9.05 -14.43 5.52
C ASN A 136 -8.90 -15.63 4.57
N ASN A 137 -9.83 -15.78 3.61
CA ASN A 137 -9.85 -16.91 2.70
C ASN A 137 -8.79 -16.92 1.59
N ARG A 138 -8.09 -15.80 1.33
CA ARG A 138 -7.11 -15.69 0.22
C ARG A 138 -5.83 -14.94 0.56
N LYS A 139 -5.67 -14.40 1.78
CA LYS A 139 -4.58 -13.47 2.15
C LYS A 139 -4.46 -12.27 1.18
N VAL A 140 -5.59 -11.85 0.60
CA VAL A 140 -5.67 -10.67 -0.28
C VAL A 140 -6.17 -9.48 0.52
N THR A 141 -5.38 -8.44 0.61
CA THR A 141 -5.75 -7.16 1.23
C THR A 141 -6.45 -6.27 0.20
N HIS A 142 -7.68 -5.86 0.49
CA HIS A 142 -8.41 -4.85 -0.29
C HIS A 142 -8.20 -3.50 0.37
N GLY A 143 -7.36 -2.66 -0.25
CA GLY A 143 -7.07 -1.31 0.25
C GLY A 143 -8.26 -0.36 0.19
N CYS A 144 -8.30 0.60 1.10
CA CYS A 144 -9.24 1.72 1.13
C CYS A 144 -8.86 2.86 0.15
N ILE A 145 -9.76 3.83 -0.04
CA ILE A 145 -9.48 5.01 -0.87
C ILE A 145 -9.00 6.14 0.03
N ILE A 146 -7.80 6.66 -0.23
CA ILE A 146 -7.19 7.78 0.50
C ILE A 146 -6.82 8.88 -0.50
N ALA A 147 -7.37 10.08 -0.30
CA ALA A 147 -7.23 11.20 -1.21
C ALA A 147 -6.87 12.49 -0.48
N THR A 148 -6.05 13.34 -1.09
CA THR A 148 -5.95 14.76 -0.70
C THR A 148 -7.00 15.55 -1.47
N LEU A 149 -7.80 16.33 -0.76
CA LEU A 149 -8.72 17.31 -1.34
C LEU A 149 -7.96 18.57 -1.77
N LYS A 150 -8.21 19.04 -2.99
CA LYS A 150 -8.04 20.45 -3.36
C LYS A 150 -9.38 21.05 -3.71
N LEU A 151 -9.74 22.14 -3.05
CA LEU A 151 -11.07 22.73 -3.13
C LEU A 151 -10.99 24.11 -3.77
N PHE A 152 -11.81 24.35 -4.79
CA PHE A 152 -11.84 25.59 -5.56
C PHE A 152 -13.20 26.26 -5.43
N LEU A 153 -13.21 27.51 -4.99
CA LEU A 153 -14.40 28.33 -4.88
C LEU A 153 -14.98 28.66 -6.27
N PRO A 154 -16.24 29.11 -6.35
CA PRO A 154 -16.85 29.61 -7.58
C PRO A 154 -16.12 30.80 -8.22
N ASP A 155 -15.18 31.47 -7.53
CA ASP A 155 -14.34 32.51 -8.13
C ASP A 155 -13.06 31.97 -8.78
N GLY A 156 -12.89 30.65 -8.82
CA GLY A 156 -11.72 29.96 -9.36
C GLY A 156 -10.50 29.95 -8.44
N LYS A 157 -10.55 30.59 -7.26
CA LYS A 157 -9.46 30.55 -6.28
C LYS A 157 -9.53 29.26 -5.47
N GLU A 158 -8.37 28.78 -5.07
CA GLU A 158 -8.28 27.70 -4.08
C GLU A 158 -8.83 28.19 -2.74
N ALA A 159 -9.66 27.37 -2.09
CA ALA A 159 -10.21 27.64 -0.79
C ALA A 159 -9.09 27.68 0.26
N LYS A 160 -9.26 28.50 1.30
CA LYS A 160 -8.26 28.58 2.39
C LYS A 160 -8.07 27.20 3.03
N ALA A 161 -6.82 26.87 3.35
CA ALA A 161 -6.52 25.75 4.25
C ALA A 161 -7.07 26.03 5.66
N SER A 162 -7.36 24.97 6.42
CA SER A 162 -8.06 25.03 7.71
C SER A 162 -7.42 25.99 8.72
N PRO A 163 -8.18 26.86 9.42
CA PRO A 163 -7.68 27.70 10.51
C PRO A 163 -7.31 26.93 11.80
N SER A 164 -7.57 25.62 11.87
CA SER A 164 -7.50 24.79 13.08
C SER A 164 -6.08 24.38 13.52
N ILE A 165 -5.06 25.16 13.16
CA ILE A 165 -3.65 24.97 13.59
C ILE A 165 -3.20 26.14 14.48
N VAL A 166 -4.10 26.60 15.37
CA VAL A 166 -3.82 27.68 16.32
C VAL A 166 -4.35 27.32 17.71
N GLU A 167 -3.91 26.17 18.23
CA GLU A 167 -3.76 25.82 19.66
C GLU A 167 -3.47 24.31 19.78
N ASN A 168 -2.21 23.90 19.55
CA ASN A 168 -1.56 22.69 20.11
C ASN A 168 -0.16 22.51 19.48
N ASN A 169 0.86 23.13 20.09
CA ASN A 169 2.25 23.09 19.58
C ASN A 169 2.88 21.69 19.53
N SER A 170 2.24 20.67 20.11
CA SER A 170 2.66 19.26 20.04
C SER A 170 2.31 18.58 18.71
N HIS A 171 1.20 18.95 18.06
CA HIS A 171 0.71 18.18 16.90
C HIS A 171 1.48 18.52 15.61
N ASP A 172 1.92 19.76 15.49
CA ASP A 172 2.70 20.28 14.38
C ASP A 172 4.15 19.73 14.37
N GLU A 173 4.70 19.47 15.55
CA GLU A 173 5.94 18.71 15.74
C GLU A 173 5.73 17.22 15.45
N LEU A 174 4.60 16.64 15.88
CA LEU A 174 4.26 15.24 15.58
C LEU A 174 4.10 14.99 14.08
N TYR A 175 3.49 15.91 13.32
CA TYR A 175 3.37 15.79 11.86
C TYR A 175 4.73 15.92 11.16
N LYS A 176 5.58 16.87 11.57
CA LYS A 176 6.95 17.00 11.05
C LYS A 176 7.79 15.76 11.38
N LEU A 177 7.65 15.23 12.59
CA LEU A 177 8.31 14.00 13.02
C LEU A 177 7.81 12.79 12.23
N HIS A 178 6.50 12.65 12.01
CA HIS A 178 5.92 11.59 11.18
C HIS A 178 6.44 11.68 9.73
N GLN A 179 6.52 12.88 9.16
CA GLN A 179 7.11 13.07 7.82
C GLN A 179 8.61 12.71 7.80
N ILE A 180 9.39 13.13 8.79
CA ILE A 180 10.82 12.78 8.89
C ILE A 180 11.01 11.28 9.03
N ILE A 181 10.19 10.60 9.85
CA ILE A 181 10.20 9.14 10.00
C ILE A 181 9.84 8.47 8.67
N GLN A 182 8.76 8.91 8.00
CA GLN A 182 8.33 8.34 6.73
C GLN A 182 9.39 8.52 5.62
N GLU A 183 10.04 9.70 5.55
CA GLU A 183 11.17 9.91 4.65
C GLU A 183 12.41 9.09 5.04
N ALA A 184 12.67 8.89 6.33
CA ALA A 184 13.77 8.06 6.81
C ALA A 184 13.54 6.58 6.42
N THR A 185 12.34 6.04 6.65
CA THR A 185 11.95 4.68 6.24
C THR A 185 12.04 4.48 4.73
N GLN A 186 11.63 5.47 3.92
CA GLN A 186 11.79 5.40 2.46
C GLN A 186 13.27 5.44 2.02
N ARG A 187 14.12 6.23 2.70
CA ARG A 187 15.56 6.24 2.45
C ARG A 187 16.21 4.92 2.87
N GLU A 188 15.80 4.35 4.00
CA GLU A 188 16.25 3.06 4.52
C GLU A 188 15.92 1.92 3.55
N GLN A 189 14.66 1.79 3.13
CA GLN A 189 14.24 0.80 2.12
C GLN A 189 14.99 0.97 0.78
N CYS A 190 15.29 2.21 0.36
CA CYS A 190 16.10 2.51 -0.82
C CYS A 190 17.59 2.14 -0.63
N LEU A 191 18.10 2.17 0.59
CA LEU A 191 19.46 1.73 0.93
C LEU A 191 19.53 0.20 1.04
N GLU A 192 18.56 -0.47 1.65
CA GLU A 192 18.47 -1.93 1.73
C GLU A 192 18.39 -2.57 0.34
N THR A 193 17.55 -2.04 -0.55
CA THR A 193 17.43 -2.51 -1.95
C THR A 193 18.73 -2.30 -2.74
N LYS A 194 19.46 -1.21 -2.49
CA LYS A 194 20.80 -1.00 -3.08
C LYS A 194 21.87 -1.92 -2.47
N LEU A 195 21.80 -2.17 -1.16
CA LEU A 195 22.75 -3.00 -0.44
C LEU A 195 22.60 -4.48 -0.84
N THR A 196 21.37 -4.98 -0.96
CA THR A 196 21.08 -6.33 -1.49
C THR A 196 21.50 -6.49 -2.96
N ALA A 197 21.28 -5.47 -3.80
CA ALA A 197 21.79 -5.48 -5.18
C ALA A 197 23.33 -5.47 -5.23
N LEU A 198 23.99 -4.69 -4.36
CA LEU A 198 25.46 -4.68 -4.24
C LEU A 198 25.99 -6.03 -3.73
N GLN A 199 25.35 -6.64 -2.73
CA GLN A 199 25.70 -7.99 -2.25
C GLN A 199 25.60 -9.02 -3.38
N SER A 200 24.50 -9.02 -4.14
CA SER A 200 24.32 -9.92 -5.29
C SER A 200 25.41 -9.73 -6.36
N MET A 201 25.78 -8.48 -6.69
CA MET A 201 26.89 -8.22 -7.62
C MET A 201 28.25 -8.64 -7.07
N VAL A 202 28.50 -8.49 -5.77
CA VAL A 202 29.74 -8.94 -5.12
C VAL A 202 29.82 -10.47 -5.08
N ASP A 203 28.71 -11.16 -4.82
CA ASP A 203 28.67 -12.62 -4.84
C ASP A 203 28.84 -13.20 -6.25
N GLU A 204 28.22 -12.58 -7.27
CA GLU A 204 28.43 -13.00 -8.67
C GLU A 204 29.87 -12.73 -9.12
N ALA A 205 30.45 -11.57 -8.76
CA ALA A 205 31.85 -11.28 -9.04
C ALA A 205 32.81 -12.25 -8.32
N ARG A 206 32.51 -12.62 -7.07
CA ARG A 206 33.25 -13.64 -6.29
C ARG A 206 33.18 -15.01 -6.96
N LYS A 207 31.99 -15.42 -7.40
CA LYS A 207 31.77 -16.69 -8.11
C LYS A 207 32.51 -16.73 -9.44
N SER A 208 32.40 -15.67 -10.25
CA SER A 208 33.12 -15.55 -11.53
C SER A 208 34.64 -15.51 -11.35
N ALA A 209 35.15 -14.89 -10.29
CA ALA A 209 36.57 -14.90 -9.96
C ALA A 209 37.07 -16.29 -9.55
N GLU A 210 36.30 -17.04 -8.75
CA GLU A 210 36.61 -18.43 -8.38
C GLU A 210 36.60 -19.36 -9.61
N GLU A 211 35.58 -19.27 -10.46
CA GLU A 211 35.51 -20.01 -11.74
C GLU A 211 36.71 -19.68 -12.65
N SER A 212 37.10 -18.41 -12.73
CA SER A 212 38.27 -17.96 -13.50
C SER A 212 39.59 -18.46 -12.91
N TRP A 213 39.72 -18.49 -11.58
CA TRP A 213 40.91 -19.01 -10.90
C TRP A 213 41.05 -20.53 -11.09
N GLN A 214 39.95 -21.27 -11.00
CA GLN A 214 39.93 -22.71 -11.27
C GLN A 214 40.29 -23.02 -12.73
N ALA A 215 39.78 -22.23 -13.69
CA ALA A 215 40.16 -22.35 -15.09
C ALA A 215 41.67 -22.10 -15.31
N TYR A 216 42.23 -21.03 -14.70
CA TYR A 216 43.66 -20.72 -14.77
C TYR A 216 44.55 -21.82 -14.15
N VAL A 217 44.18 -22.36 -12.98
CA VAL A 217 44.88 -23.51 -12.37
C VAL A 217 44.77 -24.77 -13.25
N GLY A 218 43.66 -24.95 -13.98
CA GLY A 218 43.50 -25.98 -14.99
C GLY A 218 44.48 -25.81 -16.16
N GLU A 219 44.60 -24.59 -16.70
CA GLU A 219 45.53 -24.25 -17.78
C GLU A 219 46.99 -24.46 -17.38
N GLU A 220 47.43 -23.95 -16.22
CA GLU A 220 48.79 -24.14 -15.70
C GLU A 220 49.14 -25.64 -15.53
N ARG A 221 48.19 -26.46 -15.08
CA ARG A 221 48.36 -27.93 -15.00
C ARG A 221 48.53 -28.56 -16.38
N LEU A 222 47.76 -28.12 -17.38
CA LEU A 222 47.88 -28.60 -18.76
C LEU A 222 49.22 -28.17 -19.37
N LEU A 223 49.64 -26.92 -19.21
CA LEU A 223 50.93 -26.41 -19.68
C LEU A 223 52.11 -27.15 -19.04
N SER A 224 52.05 -27.41 -17.72
CA SER A 224 53.04 -28.23 -17.02
C SER A 224 53.09 -29.66 -17.57
N ARG A 225 51.93 -30.28 -17.86
CA ARG A 225 51.85 -31.61 -18.48
C ARG A 225 52.40 -31.62 -19.91
N VAL A 226 52.14 -30.59 -20.72
CA VAL A 226 52.71 -30.44 -22.07
C VAL A 226 54.22 -30.32 -21.99
N SER A 227 54.77 -29.45 -21.14
CA SER A 227 56.23 -29.31 -20.96
C SER A 227 56.91 -30.61 -20.50
N ALA A 228 56.25 -31.38 -19.63
CA ALA A 228 56.72 -32.70 -19.22
C ALA A 228 56.73 -33.70 -20.40
N LEU A 229 55.67 -33.73 -21.22
CA LEU A 229 55.58 -34.58 -22.41
C LEU A 229 56.60 -34.18 -23.49
N GLU A 230 56.81 -32.88 -23.72
CA GLU A 230 57.88 -32.38 -24.61
C GLU A 230 59.27 -32.81 -24.14
N THR A 231 59.51 -32.73 -22.82
CA THR A 231 60.77 -33.18 -22.21
C THR A 231 60.96 -34.69 -22.36
N GLN A 232 59.91 -35.48 -22.14
CA GLN A 232 59.92 -36.94 -22.38
C GLN A 232 60.18 -37.25 -23.86
N LEU A 233 59.57 -36.51 -24.78
CA LEU A 233 59.73 -36.70 -26.23
C LEU A 233 61.13 -36.32 -26.73
N GLN A 234 61.73 -35.25 -26.19
CA GLN A 234 63.14 -34.91 -26.43
C GLN A 234 64.11 -35.99 -25.91
N GLN A 235 63.77 -36.64 -24.78
CA GLN A 235 64.53 -37.78 -24.26
C GLN A 235 64.31 -39.04 -25.10
N ALA A 236 63.10 -39.28 -25.61
CA ALA A 236 62.77 -40.38 -26.52
C ALA A 236 63.54 -40.28 -27.85
N GLY A 237 63.72 -39.07 -28.37
CA GLY A 237 64.58 -38.79 -29.53
C GLY A 237 66.06 -39.10 -29.32
N LYS A 238 66.51 -39.34 -28.07
CA LYS A 238 67.85 -39.82 -27.74
C LYS A 238 67.83 -41.33 -27.42
N ASN A 239 67.44 -42.12 -28.43
CA ASN A 239 67.50 -43.59 -28.49
C ASN A 239 67.21 -44.31 -27.15
N TRP A 240 65.94 -44.51 -26.83
CA TRP A 240 65.57 -45.44 -25.76
C TRP A 240 65.92 -46.87 -26.17
N GLY A 241 66.44 -47.66 -25.23
CA GLY A 241 66.64 -49.10 -25.40
C GLY A 241 65.31 -49.86 -25.28
N GLU A 242 65.27 -51.09 -25.80
CA GLU A 242 64.06 -51.93 -25.78
C GLU A 242 63.50 -52.11 -24.35
N ASP A 243 64.38 -52.24 -23.35
CA ASP A 243 64.01 -52.38 -21.94
C ASP A 243 63.26 -51.14 -21.41
N LYS A 244 63.66 -49.91 -21.81
CA LYS A 244 62.95 -48.68 -21.42
C LYS A 244 61.56 -48.60 -22.03
N TYR A 245 61.38 -49.09 -23.26
CA TYR A 245 60.04 -49.15 -23.85
C TYR A 245 59.15 -50.16 -23.13
N ARG A 246 59.70 -51.27 -22.62
CA ARG A 246 58.96 -52.24 -21.79
C ARG A 246 58.58 -51.66 -20.43
N GLU A 247 59.50 -50.92 -19.79
CA GLU A 247 59.26 -50.21 -18.53
C GLU A 247 58.18 -49.12 -18.68
N GLU A 248 58.22 -48.30 -19.73
CA GLU A 248 57.19 -47.27 -19.96
C GLU A 248 55.82 -47.88 -20.32
N VAL A 249 55.78 -49.00 -21.05
CA VAL A 249 54.52 -49.73 -21.34
C VAL A 249 53.90 -50.33 -20.08
N THR A 250 54.71 -50.95 -19.20
CA THR A 250 54.21 -51.47 -17.92
C THR A 250 53.72 -50.34 -17.02
N LYS A 251 54.46 -49.22 -16.94
CA LYS A 251 54.02 -48.02 -16.23
C LYS A 251 52.73 -47.42 -16.77
N LEU A 252 52.56 -47.33 -18.09
CA LEU A 252 51.30 -46.85 -18.70
C LEU A 252 50.13 -47.81 -18.46
N GLN A 253 50.38 -49.12 -18.31
CA GLN A 253 49.37 -50.10 -17.93
C GLN A 253 48.97 -49.95 -16.44
N GLU A 254 49.94 -49.71 -15.55
CA GLU A 254 49.69 -49.40 -14.13
C GLU A 254 48.94 -48.07 -13.96
N ASP A 255 49.38 -47.00 -14.62
CA ASP A 255 48.68 -45.71 -14.66
C ASP A 255 47.24 -45.89 -15.17
N SER A 256 47.03 -46.61 -16.28
CA SER A 256 45.69 -46.90 -16.83
C SER A 256 44.80 -47.65 -15.84
N ALA A 257 45.35 -48.65 -15.12
CA ALA A 257 44.62 -49.39 -14.09
C ALA A 257 44.25 -48.51 -12.89
N THR A 258 45.17 -47.64 -12.42
CA THR A 258 44.88 -46.71 -11.31
C THR A 258 43.84 -45.67 -11.70
N TYR A 259 43.89 -45.09 -12.91
CA TYR A 259 42.84 -44.21 -13.41
C TYR A 259 41.48 -44.91 -13.53
N GLN A 260 41.46 -46.19 -13.96
CA GLN A 260 40.22 -46.96 -14.04
C GLN A 260 39.61 -47.21 -12.65
N VAL A 261 40.43 -47.54 -11.65
CA VAL A 261 39.97 -47.71 -10.25
C VAL A 261 39.47 -46.38 -9.68
N ALA A 262 40.26 -45.30 -9.80
CA ALA A 262 39.87 -43.98 -9.30
C ALA A 262 38.59 -43.45 -9.96
N ALA A 263 38.40 -43.68 -11.27
CA ALA A 263 37.17 -43.32 -11.97
C ALA A 263 35.96 -44.14 -11.48
N LYS A 264 36.15 -45.44 -11.18
CA LYS A 264 35.10 -46.29 -10.60
C LYS A 264 34.72 -45.85 -9.19
N GLU A 265 35.71 -45.59 -8.32
CA GLU A 265 35.49 -45.08 -6.96
C GLU A 265 34.78 -43.71 -6.98
N ALA A 266 35.16 -42.80 -7.88
CA ALA A 266 34.50 -41.51 -8.04
C ALA A 266 33.04 -41.64 -8.50
N LEU A 267 32.75 -42.57 -9.43
CA LEU A 267 31.38 -42.87 -9.86
C LEU A 267 30.55 -43.51 -8.75
N GLU A 268 31.11 -44.44 -7.98
CA GLU A 268 30.45 -45.07 -6.82
C GLU A 268 30.13 -44.03 -5.74
N LYS A 269 31.07 -43.13 -5.44
CA LYS A 269 30.86 -42.00 -4.53
C LYS A 269 29.77 -41.04 -5.01
N LEU A 270 29.82 -40.62 -6.27
CA LEU A 270 28.81 -39.73 -6.87
C LEU A 270 27.41 -40.39 -6.89
N HIS A 271 27.34 -41.70 -7.13
CA HIS A 271 26.10 -42.46 -7.06
C HIS A 271 25.54 -42.53 -5.63
N ALA A 272 26.40 -42.76 -4.64
CA ALA A 272 26.01 -42.74 -3.23
C ALA A 272 25.51 -41.36 -2.78
N GLU A 273 26.22 -40.28 -3.15
CA GLU A 273 25.80 -38.89 -2.89
C GLU A 273 24.45 -38.58 -3.56
N ARG A 274 24.23 -39.04 -4.80
CA ARG A 274 22.95 -38.88 -5.50
C ARG A 274 21.81 -39.64 -4.80
N LEU A 275 22.04 -40.86 -4.32
CA LEU A 275 21.05 -41.63 -3.56
C LEU A 275 20.72 -40.95 -2.22
N GLN A 276 21.73 -40.43 -1.51
CA GLN A 276 21.53 -39.69 -0.28
C GLN A 276 20.72 -38.40 -0.51
N ALA A 277 21.05 -37.62 -1.55
CA ALA A 277 20.31 -36.42 -1.92
C ALA A 277 18.84 -36.73 -2.30
N LEU A 278 18.60 -37.84 -3.01
CA LEU A 278 17.25 -38.29 -3.35
C LEU A 278 16.46 -38.71 -2.11
N SER A 279 17.08 -39.44 -1.18
CA SER A 279 16.47 -39.81 0.11
C SER A 279 16.06 -38.57 0.93
N VAL A 280 16.95 -37.57 1.04
CA VAL A 280 16.66 -36.30 1.72
C VAL A 280 15.52 -35.54 1.02
N ALA A 281 15.49 -35.50 -0.32
CA ALA A 281 14.41 -34.87 -1.06
C ALA A 281 13.05 -35.56 -0.83
N THR A 282 13.01 -36.90 -0.79
CA THR A 282 11.78 -37.65 -0.47
C THR A 282 11.29 -37.41 0.97
N GLU A 283 12.20 -37.25 1.93
CA GLU A 283 11.85 -36.93 3.31
C GLU A 283 11.33 -35.50 3.45
N GLN A 284 11.93 -34.54 2.74
CA GLN A 284 11.45 -33.16 2.69
C GLN A 284 10.04 -33.06 2.10
N GLU A 285 9.74 -33.82 1.03
CA GLU A 285 8.40 -33.85 0.44
C GLU A 285 7.37 -34.47 1.40
N ARG A 286 7.74 -35.53 2.14
CA ARG A 286 6.90 -36.09 3.21
C ARG A 286 6.59 -35.06 4.30
N CYS A 287 7.61 -34.34 4.78
CA CYS A 287 7.45 -33.26 5.75
C CYS A 287 6.56 -32.13 5.21
N ARG A 288 6.71 -31.75 3.93
CA ARG A 288 5.91 -30.73 3.26
C ARG A 288 4.42 -31.11 3.24
N ILE A 289 4.11 -32.36 2.89
CA ILE A 289 2.73 -32.88 2.87
C ILE A 289 2.12 -32.90 4.27
N SER A 290 2.88 -33.30 5.30
CA SER A 290 2.40 -33.26 6.70
C SER A 290 2.05 -31.84 7.14
N ALA A 291 2.96 -30.88 6.91
CA ALA A 291 2.73 -29.47 7.25
C ALA A 291 1.56 -28.85 6.47
N GLU A 292 1.33 -29.28 5.22
CA GLU A 292 0.17 -28.86 4.42
C GLU A 292 -1.15 -29.41 5.00
N GLN A 293 -1.17 -30.66 5.47
CA GLN A 293 -2.33 -31.25 6.16
C GLN A 293 -2.63 -30.58 7.50
N GLU A 294 -1.60 -30.30 8.32
CA GLU A 294 -1.75 -29.55 9.57
C GLU A 294 -2.29 -28.13 9.34
N ALA A 295 -1.80 -27.44 8.29
CA ALA A 295 -2.30 -26.13 7.91
C ALA A 295 -3.76 -26.14 7.43
N LEU A 296 -4.20 -27.22 6.76
CA LEU A 296 -5.60 -27.40 6.37
C LEU A 296 -6.50 -27.61 7.61
N LEU A 297 -6.09 -28.47 8.55
CA LEU A 297 -6.83 -28.71 9.80
C LEU A 297 -6.94 -27.44 10.66
N ALA A 298 -5.83 -26.70 10.82
CA ALA A 298 -5.84 -25.43 11.54
C ALA A 298 -6.75 -24.38 10.87
N ARG A 299 -6.83 -24.37 9.54
CA ARG A 299 -7.75 -23.50 8.79
C ARG A 299 -9.22 -23.90 8.98
N GLU A 300 -9.51 -25.19 9.04
CA GLU A 300 -10.86 -25.69 9.31
C GLU A 300 -11.32 -25.32 10.73
N GLN A 301 -10.46 -25.53 11.73
CA GLN A 301 -10.71 -25.09 13.12
C GLN A 301 -10.92 -23.57 13.23
N LEU A 302 -10.12 -22.77 12.51
CA LEU A 302 -10.33 -21.32 12.44
C LEU A 302 -11.67 -20.96 11.79
N SER A 303 -12.11 -21.69 10.76
CA SER A 303 -13.41 -21.47 10.14
C SER A 303 -14.57 -21.84 11.08
N GLN A 304 -14.45 -22.91 11.87
CA GLN A 304 -15.45 -23.33 12.85
C GLN A 304 -15.57 -22.29 13.98
N THR A 305 -14.45 -21.91 14.60
CA THR A 305 -14.42 -20.87 15.65
C THR A 305 -14.88 -19.49 15.14
N GLN A 306 -14.61 -19.15 13.87
CA GLN A 306 -15.14 -17.94 13.25
C GLN A 306 -16.67 -18.00 13.09
N GLN A 307 -17.24 -19.15 12.72
CA GLN A 307 -18.70 -19.33 12.66
C GLN A 307 -19.34 -19.26 14.05
N GLU A 308 -18.77 -19.92 15.06
CA GLU A 308 -19.25 -19.86 16.45
C GLU A 308 -19.25 -18.42 16.98
N LEU A 309 -18.19 -17.65 16.70
CA LEU A 309 -18.09 -16.24 17.06
C LEU A 309 -19.13 -15.39 16.32
N GLU A 310 -19.43 -15.68 15.06
CA GLU A 310 -20.48 -14.99 14.30
C GLU A 310 -21.88 -15.29 14.88
N GLU A 311 -22.16 -16.54 15.25
CA GLU A 311 -23.42 -16.92 15.91
C GLU A 311 -23.59 -16.27 17.29
N VAL A 312 -22.51 -16.15 18.07
CA VAL A 312 -22.51 -15.42 19.35
C VAL A 312 -22.71 -13.92 19.14
N ALA A 313 -22.04 -13.32 18.15
CA ALA A 313 -22.20 -11.92 17.81
C ALA A 313 -23.63 -11.61 17.34
N GLN A 314 -24.23 -12.48 16.52
CA GLN A 314 -25.64 -12.35 16.10
C GLN A 314 -26.58 -12.35 17.33
N LYS A 315 -26.45 -13.34 18.23
CA LYS A 315 -27.23 -13.41 19.49
C LYS A 315 -27.07 -12.14 20.33
N LEU A 316 -25.85 -11.63 20.49
CA LEU A 316 -25.58 -10.39 21.23
C LEU A 316 -26.29 -9.18 20.59
N THR A 317 -26.28 -9.07 19.25
CA THR A 317 -27.00 -7.98 18.56
C THR A 317 -28.52 -8.11 18.63
N GLU A 318 -29.07 -9.32 18.77
CA GLU A 318 -30.50 -9.54 19.00
C GLU A 318 -30.92 -9.14 20.41
N GLU A 319 -30.16 -9.53 21.43
CA GLU A 319 -30.41 -9.07 22.82
C GLU A 319 -30.24 -7.55 22.95
N GLN A 320 -29.23 -6.96 22.30
CA GLN A 320 -29.05 -5.50 22.29
C GLN A 320 -30.21 -4.77 21.60
N LYS A 321 -30.84 -5.36 20.56
CA LYS A 321 -32.06 -4.81 19.96
C LYS A 321 -33.23 -4.87 20.92
N LYS A 322 -33.49 -6.02 21.57
CA LYS A 322 -34.56 -6.17 22.57
C LYS A 322 -34.40 -5.15 23.69
N ALA A 323 -33.21 -5.04 24.27
CA ALA A 323 -32.91 -4.06 25.32
C ALA A 323 -33.13 -2.60 24.85
N ASN A 324 -32.82 -2.28 23.59
CA ASN A 324 -33.07 -0.95 23.03
C ASN A 324 -34.56 -0.69 22.74
N GLU A 325 -35.31 -1.71 22.30
CA GLU A 325 -36.77 -1.64 22.13
C GLU A 325 -37.48 -1.44 23.49
N GLU A 326 -37.01 -2.13 24.54
CA GLU A 326 -37.47 -1.91 25.91
C GLU A 326 -37.12 -0.52 26.43
N ARG A 327 -35.90 -0.02 26.16
CA ARG A 327 -35.50 1.34 26.55
C ARG A 327 -36.38 2.40 25.88
N ILE A 328 -36.63 2.29 24.57
CA ILE A 328 -37.54 3.20 23.83
C ILE A 328 -38.95 3.14 24.41
N ARG A 329 -39.44 1.95 24.79
CA ARG A 329 -40.76 1.78 25.41
C ARG A 329 -40.84 2.46 26.80
N LEU A 330 -39.79 2.37 27.60
CA LEU A 330 -39.69 3.05 28.89
C LEU A 330 -39.58 4.59 28.72
N GLU A 331 -38.76 5.07 27.77
CA GLU A 331 -38.66 6.49 27.41
C GLU A 331 -40.03 7.06 26.99
N GLN A 332 -40.82 6.32 26.20
CA GLN A 332 -42.19 6.72 25.83
C GLN A 332 -43.12 6.79 27.05
N GLN A 333 -43.08 5.81 27.95
CA GLN A 333 -43.88 5.82 29.18
C GLN A 333 -43.50 6.99 30.10
N GLN A 334 -42.20 7.31 30.21
CA GLN A 334 -41.71 8.46 30.95
C GLN A 334 -42.19 9.77 30.34
N TRP A 335 -42.18 9.91 29.01
CA TRP A 335 -42.68 11.10 28.32
C TRP A 335 -44.19 11.29 28.47
N ASP A 336 -44.99 10.21 28.39
CA ASP A 336 -46.44 10.24 28.65
C ASP A 336 -46.74 10.65 30.10
N LEU A 337 -45.97 10.16 31.07
CA LEU A 337 -46.09 10.53 32.49
C LEU A 337 -45.68 11.99 32.73
N GLN A 338 -44.59 12.46 32.13
CA GLN A 338 -44.15 13.85 32.21
C GLN A 338 -45.20 14.80 31.62
N THR A 339 -45.73 14.49 30.43
CA THR A 339 -46.77 15.30 29.78
C THR A 339 -48.05 15.39 30.62
N ARG A 340 -48.40 14.30 31.33
CA ARG A 340 -49.51 14.31 32.30
C ARG A 340 -49.20 15.16 33.53
N LEU A 341 -47.99 15.08 34.07
CA LEU A 341 -47.54 15.89 35.20
C LEU A 341 -47.57 17.39 34.85
N ASP A 342 -47.02 17.77 33.71
CA ASP A 342 -47.02 19.16 33.20
C ASP A 342 -48.46 19.68 33.02
N ALA A 343 -49.37 18.85 32.51
CA ALA A 343 -50.78 19.21 32.36
C ALA A 343 -51.53 19.35 33.71
N GLU A 344 -51.14 18.63 34.76
CA GLU A 344 -51.67 18.88 36.12
C GLU A 344 -51.02 20.12 36.75
N MET A 345 -49.72 20.35 36.56
CA MET A 345 -49.05 21.58 37.01
C MET A 345 -49.69 22.83 36.39
N GLU A 346 -50.00 22.81 35.09
CA GLU A 346 -50.67 23.93 34.40
C GLU A 346 -52.10 24.18 34.97
N LYS A 347 -52.81 23.13 35.41
CA LYS A 347 -54.11 23.29 36.10
C LYS A 347 -53.92 23.88 37.49
N VAL A 348 -52.92 23.44 38.25
CA VAL A 348 -52.58 23.99 39.57
C VAL A 348 -52.20 25.46 39.45
N GLU A 349 -51.36 25.82 38.49
CA GLU A 349 -50.98 27.23 38.21
C GLU A 349 -52.20 28.06 37.83
N LYS A 350 -53.09 27.58 36.96
CA LYS A 350 -54.36 28.24 36.63
C LYS A 350 -55.28 28.42 37.84
N LEU A 351 -55.25 27.51 38.82
CA LEU A 351 -55.99 27.63 40.08
C LEU A 351 -55.33 28.63 41.04
N GLN A 352 -54.00 28.62 41.15
CA GLN A 352 -53.22 29.60 41.91
C GLN A 352 -53.42 31.02 41.35
N MET A 353 -53.36 31.21 40.02
CA MET A 353 -53.65 32.50 39.39
C MET A 353 -55.09 32.97 39.64
N LYS A 354 -56.07 32.07 39.67
CA LYS A 354 -57.45 32.43 40.04
C LYS A 354 -57.54 32.86 41.50
N LEU A 355 -56.84 32.18 42.41
CA LEU A 355 -56.78 32.52 43.83
C LEU A 355 -56.13 33.90 44.04
N VAL A 356 -54.98 34.16 43.42
CA VAL A 356 -54.28 35.46 43.47
C VAL A 356 -55.12 36.58 42.85
N ASN A 357 -55.78 36.34 41.71
CA ASN A 357 -56.65 37.35 41.08
C ASN A 357 -57.94 37.63 41.87
N SER A 358 -58.40 36.71 42.73
CA SER A 358 -59.46 36.99 43.71
C SER A 358 -58.98 37.76 44.95
N ILE A 359 -57.67 37.99 45.10
CA ILE A 359 -57.05 38.73 46.20
C ILE A 359 -56.39 40.01 45.63
N SER A 360 -57.21 41.01 45.31
CA SER A 360 -56.75 42.37 45.03
C SER A 360 -57.66 43.41 45.74
N PRO A 361 -57.12 44.49 46.33
CA PRO A 361 -57.57 44.90 47.65
C PRO A 361 -58.64 45.99 47.66
N LYS A 362 -59.84 45.69 48.20
CA LYS A 362 -60.75 46.71 48.76
C LYS A 362 -61.49 46.17 49.99
N GLN A 363 -61.48 46.98 51.06
CA GLN A 363 -62.22 46.83 52.34
C GLN A 363 -61.70 45.63 53.16
N TYR A 364 -61.02 45.80 54.30
CA TYR A 364 -61.41 46.54 55.50
C TYR A 364 -60.20 47.15 56.25
N PRO A 365 -60.29 48.39 56.79
CA PRO A 365 -59.33 48.90 57.77
C PRO A 365 -59.71 48.48 59.20
N ASP A 366 -58.72 48.44 60.10
CA ASP A 366 -58.80 48.16 61.54
C ASP A 366 -59.44 46.82 61.97
N LEU A 367 -58.61 45.78 62.12
CA LEU A 367 -58.36 45.07 63.39
C LEU A 367 -57.22 44.04 63.20
N PHE A 368 -56.46 43.76 64.27
CA PHE A 368 -55.21 42.96 64.32
C PHE A 368 -53.98 43.62 63.71
N GLY A 369 -53.13 44.16 64.59
CA GLY A 369 -51.71 44.40 64.30
C GLY A 369 -50.86 43.15 64.53
N ASP A 370 -49.63 43.20 64.01
CA ASP A 370 -48.51 42.29 64.28
C ASP A 370 -48.75 40.77 64.16
N VAL A 371 -48.96 40.31 62.92
CA VAL A 371 -48.40 39.02 62.47
C VAL A 371 -47.74 39.22 61.10
N ASP A 372 -46.45 38.89 61.00
CA ASP A 372 -45.68 38.93 59.75
C ASP A 372 -46.09 37.77 58.82
N VAL A 373 -46.77 38.11 57.71
CA VAL A 373 -47.28 37.14 56.71
C VAL A 373 -46.27 36.89 55.58
N SER A 374 -44.98 37.22 55.77
CA SER A 374 -43.92 36.88 54.80
C SER A 374 -43.51 35.39 54.82
N HIS A 375 -43.91 34.64 55.85
CA HIS A 375 -43.28 33.36 56.18
C HIS A 375 -44.13 32.08 55.98
N LEU A 376 -45.39 32.20 55.54
CA LEU A 376 -46.32 31.06 55.47
C LEU A 376 -46.39 30.35 54.10
N ASP A 377 -45.93 30.99 53.02
CA ASP A 377 -46.22 30.56 51.64
C ASP A 377 -45.09 29.74 50.95
N LYS A 378 -44.15 29.18 51.73
CA LYS A 378 -43.00 28.40 51.21
C LYS A 378 -42.68 27.09 51.95
N ARG A 379 -43.45 26.69 52.97
CA ARG A 379 -43.08 25.52 53.82
C ARG A 379 -43.95 24.28 53.70
N ILE A 380 -45.08 24.34 52.98
CA ILE A 380 -46.04 23.24 52.91
C ILE A 380 -45.84 22.35 51.67
N ILE A 381 -45.18 22.84 50.61
CA ILE A 381 -45.03 22.11 49.33
C ILE A 381 -43.66 21.44 49.16
N TYR A 382 -42.62 21.84 49.91
CA TYR A 382 -41.24 21.39 49.65
C TYR A 382 -40.78 20.14 50.44
N ASN A 383 -41.55 19.69 51.44
CA ASN A 383 -41.10 18.58 52.32
C ASN A 383 -41.47 17.18 51.82
N ASP A 384 -42.60 17.03 51.11
CA ASP A 384 -43.01 15.72 50.57
C ASP A 384 -42.29 15.39 49.25
N ASP A 385 -42.02 16.41 48.41
CA ASP A 385 -41.23 16.27 47.17
C ASP A 385 -39.77 15.89 47.45
N LEU A 386 -39.16 16.44 48.52
CA LEU A 386 -37.77 16.10 48.84
C LEU A 386 -37.64 14.65 49.32
N LYS A 387 -38.59 14.20 50.15
CA LYS A 387 -38.58 12.84 50.70
C LYS A 387 -38.89 11.76 49.65
N THR A 388 -39.85 12.01 48.77
CA THR A 388 -40.15 11.10 47.64
C THR A 388 -39.02 11.06 46.62
N LYS A 389 -38.29 12.16 46.42
CA LYS A 389 -37.09 12.19 45.56
C LYS A 389 -35.88 11.48 46.18
N GLU A 390 -35.71 11.53 47.50
CA GLU A 390 -34.71 10.71 48.21
C GLU A 390 -35.08 9.21 48.18
N GLU A 391 -36.36 8.85 48.33
CA GLU A 391 -36.84 7.46 48.21
C GLU A 391 -36.65 6.91 46.77
N LEU A 392 -36.92 7.70 45.72
CA LEU A 392 -36.71 7.30 44.31
C LEU A 392 -35.23 7.19 43.91
N LEU A 393 -34.35 8.03 44.48
CA LEU A 393 -32.90 7.89 44.27
C LEU A 393 -32.38 6.63 44.96
N ALA A 394 -32.86 6.31 46.17
CA ALA A 394 -32.52 5.08 46.85
C ALA A 394 -33.00 3.82 46.11
N GLU A 395 -34.18 3.83 45.49
CA GLU A 395 -34.65 2.70 44.66
C GLU A 395 -33.80 2.52 43.39
N ASN A 396 -33.33 3.60 42.76
CA ASN A 396 -32.43 3.52 41.61
C ASN A 396 -31.04 2.97 41.99
N ASP A 397 -30.46 3.45 43.10
CA ASP A 397 -29.18 2.93 43.62
C ASP A 397 -29.27 1.44 44.01
N ILE A 398 -30.43 0.98 44.51
CA ILE A 398 -30.69 -0.44 44.77
C ILE A 398 -30.73 -1.23 43.46
N CYS A 399 -31.41 -0.73 42.43
CA CYS A 399 -31.49 -1.37 41.11
C CYS A 399 -30.13 -1.45 40.40
N GLU A 400 -29.30 -0.40 40.45
CA GLU A 400 -27.92 -0.47 39.95
C GLU A 400 -27.08 -1.49 40.73
N SER A 401 -27.31 -1.64 42.05
CA SER A 401 -26.65 -2.69 42.84
C SER A 401 -27.10 -4.11 42.49
N GLU A 402 -28.32 -4.29 41.98
CA GLU A 402 -28.87 -5.60 41.58
C GLU A 402 -28.47 -5.97 40.14
N MET A 403 -28.45 -5.01 39.21
CA MET A 403 -27.90 -5.24 37.86
C MET A 403 -26.41 -5.57 37.88
N ASN A 404 -25.62 -4.94 38.76
CA ASN A 404 -24.21 -5.27 38.93
C ASN A 404 -23.97 -6.64 39.60
N LYS A 405 -24.96 -7.20 40.32
CA LYS A 405 -24.91 -8.60 40.83
C LYS A 405 -25.30 -9.63 39.76
N ALA A 406 -26.12 -9.25 38.78
CA ALA A 406 -26.55 -10.13 37.70
C ALA A 406 -25.48 -10.36 36.62
N ASN A 407 -24.55 -9.42 36.43
CA ASN A 407 -23.52 -9.45 35.38
C ASN A 407 -22.09 -9.79 35.85
N GLY A 408 -21.94 -10.48 36.99
CA GLY A 408 -20.79 -11.36 37.25
C GLY A 408 -19.40 -10.74 37.14
N VAL A 409 -19.16 -9.56 37.72
CA VAL A 409 -17.79 -9.02 37.93
C VAL A 409 -17.56 -8.81 39.42
N GLU A 410 -16.97 -9.83 40.07
CA GLU A 410 -16.41 -9.68 41.42
C GLU A 410 -14.94 -9.27 41.34
N THR A 411 -14.62 -8.14 41.98
CA THR A 411 -13.27 -7.77 42.43
C THR A 411 -13.40 -7.46 43.92
N GLU A 412 -12.74 -8.15 44.86
CA GLU A 412 -11.29 -8.37 44.88
C GLU A 412 -10.85 -9.41 45.94
N GLN A 413 -9.64 -9.94 45.75
CA GLN A 413 -8.76 -10.53 46.78
C GLN A 413 -9.26 -11.72 47.65
N ASN A 414 -8.79 -12.93 47.31
CA ASN A 414 -7.95 -13.70 48.25
C ASN A 414 -7.11 -14.80 47.57
N ASN A 415 -5.94 -15.07 48.15
CA ASN A 415 -4.98 -16.07 47.64
C ASN A 415 -5.44 -17.50 47.93
N HIS A 416 -5.35 -18.42 46.95
CA HIS A 416 -4.29 -19.45 46.92
C HIS A 416 -4.53 -20.55 45.88
N ILE A 417 -3.41 -21.10 45.42
CA ILE A 417 -3.22 -22.34 44.68
C ILE A 417 -4.05 -23.48 45.29
N ASN A 418 -4.89 -24.17 44.50
CA ASN A 418 -4.72 -25.63 44.37
C ASN A 418 -5.39 -26.30 43.18
N LEU A 419 -4.65 -27.29 42.70
CA LEU A 419 -4.96 -28.29 41.69
C LEU A 419 -6.09 -29.22 42.16
N THR A 420 -7.18 -29.37 41.40
CA THR A 420 -7.93 -30.65 41.33
C THR A 420 -8.84 -30.73 40.11
N VAL A 421 -8.41 -31.48 39.10
CA VAL A 421 -9.33 -32.15 38.16
C VAL A 421 -9.67 -33.50 38.77
N THR A 422 -10.94 -33.80 39.03
CA THR A 422 -11.47 -35.14 39.39
C THR A 422 -13.02 -35.06 39.47
N PRO A 423 -13.77 -36.18 39.32
CA PRO A 423 -14.39 -36.42 38.02
C PRO A 423 -15.91 -36.71 38.09
N VAL A 424 -16.57 -36.77 36.92
CA VAL A 424 -17.94 -37.30 36.84
C VAL A 424 -17.89 -38.83 36.68
N THR A 425 -18.07 -39.51 37.81
CA THR A 425 -18.57 -40.89 37.93
C THR A 425 -20.05 -40.99 37.50
N ALA A 426 -20.64 -42.14 37.18
CA ALA A 426 -20.15 -43.44 36.70
C ALA A 426 -21.39 -44.31 36.42
N ASP A 427 -21.36 -45.12 35.35
CA ASP A 427 -22.15 -46.34 35.14
C ASP A 427 -21.63 -46.98 33.83
N VAL A 428 -21.31 -48.28 33.70
CA VAL A 428 -21.17 -49.34 34.70
C VAL A 428 -20.36 -50.52 34.08
N ILE A 429 -19.39 -51.12 34.80
CA ILE A 429 -18.84 -52.51 34.61
C ILE A 429 -18.03 -52.77 33.28
N ASP A 430 -16.86 -53.45 33.22
CA ASP A 430 -16.13 -54.31 34.16
C ASP A 430 -14.58 -54.32 33.98
N LYS A 431 -13.87 -54.46 35.12
CA LYS A 431 -12.64 -55.26 35.37
C LYS A 431 -11.34 -55.17 34.50
N ARG A 432 -10.31 -54.70 35.23
CA ARG A 432 -8.93 -55.24 35.43
C ARG A 432 -7.76 -54.74 34.56
N ASP A 433 -6.78 -54.16 35.28
CA ASP A 433 -5.34 -54.51 35.39
C ASP A 433 -4.56 -54.79 34.08
N CYS A 434 -3.33 -54.32 33.81
CA CYS A 434 -2.37 -53.37 34.42
C CYS A 434 -1.20 -53.16 33.40
N GLU A 435 -0.13 -52.35 33.55
CA GLU A 435 0.38 -51.53 34.66
C GLU A 435 1.00 -50.19 34.11
N GLU A 436 2.30 -49.89 34.29
CA GLU A 436 3.01 -48.67 33.84
C GLU A 436 4.34 -48.95 33.06
N LYS A 437 4.96 -47.84 32.58
CA LYS A 437 6.38 -47.50 32.24
C LYS A 437 7.53 -48.33 32.91
N PRO A 438 8.85 -48.11 32.61
CA PRO A 438 9.51 -47.15 31.69
C PRO A 438 10.67 -47.73 30.82
N GLU A 439 11.34 -46.83 30.09
CA GLU A 439 12.79 -46.75 29.72
C GLU A 439 13.77 -47.84 30.21
N SER A 440 14.67 -48.28 29.30
CA SER A 440 16.08 -48.56 29.61
C SER A 440 16.98 -48.51 28.37
N ASP A 441 18.20 -48.00 28.53
CA ASP A 441 19.22 -47.81 27.50
C ASP A 441 19.89 -49.09 26.95
N SER A 442 20.82 -48.85 26.01
CA SER A 442 22.02 -49.62 25.66
C SER A 442 21.94 -50.65 24.51
N ASP A 443 22.58 -50.23 23.42
CA ASP A 443 23.78 -50.84 22.83
C ASP A 443 23.76 -52.24 22.19
N ASN A 444 24.24 -52.20 20.94
CA ASN A 444 25.13 -53.14 20.26
C ASN A 444 24.57 -54.29 19.38
N ASP A 445 25.19 -54.30 18.20
CA ASP A 445 25.67 -55.44 17.41
C ASP A 445 24.70 -56.38 16.70
N ASP A 446 24.52 -56.04 15.43
CA ASP A 446 25.05 -56.77 14.27
C ASP A 446 24.52 -58.17 13.85
N HIS A 447 24.45 -58.28 12.52
CA HIS A 447 24.51 -59.50 11.69
C HIS A 447 23.31 -60.49 11.61
N LEU A 448 22.66 -60.42 10.45
CA LEU A 448 22.52 -61.54 9.48
C LEU A 448 22.21 -62.96 10.02
N ASN A 449 20.98 -63.45 9.78
CA ASN A 449 20.69 -64.23 8.55
C ASN A 449 19.25 -64.80 8.47
N HIS A 450 18.81 -65.09 7.23
CA HIS A 450 17.93 -66.20 6.80
C HIS A 450 17.10 -66.96 7.87
N SER A 451 15.79 -67.21 7.71
CA SER A 451 15.23 -67.84 6.50
C SER A 451 13.70 -68.10 6.55
N LEU A 452 13.10 -68.10 5.36
CA LEU A 452 12.09 -69.07 4.86
C LEU A 452 10.63 -69.13 5.39
N THR A 453 9.75 -68.64 4.49
CA THR A 453 8.53 -69.30 3.97
C THR A 453 7.27 -69.47 4.85
N GLN A 454 6.19 -68.85 4.37
CA GLN A 454 5.09 -69.65 3.84
C GLN A 454 4.59 -69.08 2.51
N GLN A 455 4.50 -69.95 1.50
CA GLN A 455 3.97 -69.62 0.18
C GLN A 455 2.44 -69.61 0.22
N ASN A 456 1.85 -68.73 -0.60
CA ASN A 456 0.66 -69.11 -1.35
C ASN A 456 0.80 -68.57 -2.77
N THR A 457 1.18 -69.46 -3.68
CA THR A 457 1.31 -69.20 -5.12
C THR A 457 -0.04 -69.32 -5.80
N ILE A 458 -0.46 -68.29 -6.52
CA ILE A 458 -1.29 -68.46 -7.73
C ILE A 458 -0.61 -67.69 -8.87
N VAL A 459 -0.56 -68.39 -10.00
CA VAL A 459 0.09 -68.12 -11.29
C VAL A 459 -1.03 -67.59 -12.22
N ASP A 460 -0.86 -66.65 -13.17
CA ASP A 460 0.12 -66.59 -14.26
C ASP A 460 0.17 -65.19 -14.95
N ASP A 461 1.03 -65.09 -15.99
CA ASP A 461 1.08 -64.11 -17.10
C ASP A 461 1.64 -62.69 -16.88
N GLU A 462 2.94 -62.56 -17.16
CA GLU A 462 3.65 -61.32 -17.50
C GLU A 462 3.31 -60.82 -18.91
N LYS A 463 3.19 -59.49 -19.09
CA LYS A 463 3.56 -58.78 -20.33
C LYS A 463 3.64 -57.27 -20.12
N GLU A 464 4.80 -56.82 -19.66
CA GLU A 464 5.17 -55.41 -19.80
C GLU A 464 5.32 -55.07 -21.29
N ASN A 465 4.81 -53.89 -21.66
CA ASN A 465 4.92 -53.40 -23.04
C ASN A 465 5.00 -51.86 -22.99
N GLU A 466 6.17 -51.38 -22.60
CA GLU A 466 6.49 -49.94 -22.53
C GLU A 466 6.37 -49.31 -23.92
N ARG A 467 5.29 -48.55 -24.13
CA ARG A 467 5.16 -47.73 -25.33
C ARG A 467 5.92 -46.42 -25.14
N HIS A 468 7.12 -46.37 -25.69
CA HIS A 468 7.73 -45.09 -26.06
C HIS A 468 6.76 -44.31 -26.96
N VAL A 469 6.25 -43.17 -26.45
CA VAL A 469 5.54 -42.19 -27.27
C VAL A 469 6.52 -41.05 -27.56
N THR A 470 7.03 -41.02 -28.78
CA THR A 470 7.87 -39.95 -29.31
C THR A 470 7.07 -38.66 -29.49
N PHE A 471 7.57 -37.57 -28.93
CA PHE A 471 7.04 -36.23 -29.12
C PHE A 471 7.68 -35.59 -30.36
N SER A 472 6.93 -35.52 -31.46
CA SER A 472 7.36 -34.85 -32.70
C SER A 472 6.93 -33.39 -32.69
N LEU A 473 7.90 -32.47 -32.71
CA LEU A 473 7.68 -31.06 -33.03
C LEU A 473 7.50 -30.87 -34.55
N PRO A 474 6.75 -29.86 -35.01
CA PRO A 474 6.39 -29.71 -36.42
C PRO A 474 7.52 -29.10 -37.27
N GLU A 475 7.63 -29.54 -38.53
CA GLU A 475 8.42 -28.84 -39.54
C GLU A 475 7.63 -27.69 -40.17
N ASP A 476 8.32 -26.58 -40.45
CA ASP A 476 7.74 -25.35 -41.02
C ASP A 476 7.28 -25.53 -42.48
N THR A 477 6.08 -25.02 -42.78
CA THR A 477 5.57 -24.90 -44.15
C THR A 477 6.35 -23.88 -44.97
N SER A 478 6.69 -24.26 -46.20
CA SER A 478 7.49 -23.48 -47.15
C SER A 478 6.81 -22.21 -47.70
N ARG A 479 7.66 -21.24 -48.05
CA ARG A 479 7.39 -20.08 -48.93
C ARG A 479 6.42 -20.35 -50.08
N ASN A 480 5.48 -19.41 -50.30
CA ASN A 480 4.77 -19.24 -51.56
C ASN A 480 5.59 -18.42 -52.58
N GLY A 481 5.52 -18.81 -53.85
CA GLY A 481 6.05 -18.12 -55.03
C GLY A 481 5.76 -18.95 -56.29
N PRO A 482 5.07 -18.44 -57.33
CA PRO A 482 4.24 -19.29 -58.19
C PRO A 482 4.86 -19.68 -59.52
N GLU A 483 4.52 -20.87 -60.04
CA GLU A 483 3.86 -21.05 -61.34
C GLU A 483 3.42 -22.51 -61.57
N SER A 484 2.40 -22.69 -62.40
CA SER A 484 1.66 -23.94 -62.69
C SER A 484 1.74 -24.28 -64.18
N PRO A 485 1.14 -25.39 -64.68
CA PRO A 485 1.04 -26.77 -64.17
C PRO A 485 1.46 -27.81 -65.25
N ASP A 486 1.59 -29.10 -64.92
CA ASP A 486 0.73 -30.18 -65.49
C ASP A 486 1.21 -31.63 -65.19
N LYS A 487 0.20 -32.44 -64.81
CA LYS A 487 -0.05 -33.85 -65.17
C LYS A 487 0.78 -35.03 -64.62
N ASP A 488 0.02 -35.84 -63.89
CA ASP A 488 -0.25 -37.27 -64.11
C ASP A 488 0.81 -38.33 -63.73
N SER A 489 0.56 -38.89 -62.54
CA SER A 489 0.39 -40.32 -62.26
C SER A 489 1.47 -41.32 -62.70
N SER A 490 2.09 -41.93 -61.69
CA SER A 490 2.02 -43.40 -61.52
C SER A 490 2.43 -43.79 -60.09
N GLU A 491 1.47 -44.33 -59.33
CA GLU A 491 1.79 -45.28 -58.26
C GLU A 491 2.33 -46.56 -58.94
N GLU A 492 3.45 -47.12 -58.50
CA GLU A 492 3.62 -48.58 -58.49
C GLU A 492 4.34 -49.02 -57.21
N ASN A 493 3.85 -50.12 -56.65
CA ASN A 493 4.41 -50.79 -55.47
C ASN A 493 5.46 -51.80 -55.93
N GLU A 494 6.60 -51.87 -55.24
CA GLU A 494 7.38 -53.10 -55.06
C GLU A 494 8.11 -52.96 -53.71
N LYS A 495 7.57 -53.55 -52.64
CA LYS A 495 7.80 -54.94 -52.19
C LYS A 495 9.26 -55.26 -51.91
N ASP A 496 9.51 -55.64 -50.66
CA ASP A 496 10.77 -56.20 -50.20
C ASP A 496 11.16 -57.44 -51.01
N ASP A 497 12.42 -57.47 -51.45
CA ASP A 497 13.17 -58.72 -51.48
C ASP A 497 14.52 -58.49 -50.79
N PHE A 498 14.81 -59.34 -49.83
CA PHE A 498 15.96 -59.24 -48.94
C PHE A 498 17.10 -60.04 -49.55
N ASP A 499 17.91 -59.42 -50.41
CA ASP A 499 19.11 -60.08 -50.97
C ASP A 499 20.39 -59.48 -50.41
N SER A 500 21.26 -60.34 -49.89
CA SER A 500 22.49 -59.95 -49.21
C SER A 500 23.62 -59.88 -50.23
N ASP A 501 23.94 -58.68 -50.70
CA ASP A 501 25.10 -58.50 -51.56
C ASP A 501 26.05 -57.40 -51.07
N THR A 502 27.34 -57.71 -51.13
CA THR A 502 28.42 -56.88 -50.60
C THR A 502 28.42 -55.48 -51.23
N VAL A 503 28.24 -54.45 -50.40
CA VAL A 503 28.29 -53.04 -50.87
C VAL A 503 29.66 -52.76 -51.47
N ASP A 504 29.71 -52.56 -52.79
CA ASP A 504 30.97 -52.30 -53.53
C ASP A 504 31.75 -51.16 -52.86
N SER A 505 33.02 -51.41 -52.57
CA SER A 505 33.92 -50.51 -51.86
C SER A 505 34.01 -49.13 -52.54
N LYS A 506 33.84 -49.08 -53.87
CA LYS A 506 33.74 -47.82 -54.63
C LYS A 506 32.49 -47.02 -54.28
N THR A 507 31.34 -47.67 -54.13
CA THR A 507 30.07 -47.03 -53.77
C THR A 507 30.12 -46.50 -52.34
N LEU A 508 30.69 -47.27 -51.40
CA LEU A 508 30.87 -46.81 -50.03
C LEU A 508 31.85 -45.62 -49.94
N LYS A 509 32.95 -45.68 -50.69
CA LYS A 509 33.91 -44.57 -50.81
C LYS A 509 33.27 -43.31 -51.43
N TYR A 510 32.43 -43.46 -52.45
CA TYR A 510 31.73 -42.32 -53.07
C TYR A 510 30.72 -41.69 -52.10
N LYS A 511 29.94 -42.50 -51.37
CA LYS A 511 29.03 -42.01 -50.31
C LYS A 511 29.79 -41.28 -49.21
N TYR A 512 30.92 -41.83 -48.73
CA TYR A 512 31.79 -41.17 -47.75
C TYR A 512 32.35 -39.84 -48.27
N GLN A 513 32.89 -39.82 -49.50
CA GLN A 513 33.42 -38.61 -50.13
C GLN A 513 32.33 -37.53 -50.32
N SER A 514 31.11 -37.95 -50.67
CA SER A 514 29.95 -37.06 -50.80
C SER A 514 29.55 -36.47 -49.44
N ALA A 515 29.43 -37.31 -48.40
CA ALA A 515 29.13 -36.87 -47.04
C ALA A 515 30.21 -35.92 -46.48
N GLN A 516 31.48 -36.19 -46.77
CA GLN A 516 32.60 -35.34 -46.38
C GLN A 516 32.55 -33.97 -47.07
N ASN A 517 32.17 -33.92 -48.35
CA ASN A 517 31.99 -32.66 -49.09
C ASN A 517 30.75 -31.88 -48.61
N GLU A 518 29.65 -32.57 -48.29
CA GLU A 518 28.43 -32.00 -47.71
C GLU A 518 28.71 -31.36 -46.33
N LEU A 519 29.45 -32.08 -45.47
CA LEU A 519 29.90 -31.59 -44.17
C LEU A 519 30.80 -30.36 -44.32
N LYS A 520 31.73 -30.39 -45.28
CA LYS A 520 32.65 -29.26 -45.54
C LYS A 520 31.90 -28.00 -45.98
N LYS A 521 30.90 -28.11 -46.87
CA LYS A 521 30.01 -27.00 -47.24
C LYS A 521 29.24 -26.44 -46.04
N ARG A 522 28.73 -27.32 -45.15
CA ARG A 522 28.02 -26.88 -43.93
C ARG A 522 28.95 -26.12 -42.98
N ILE A 523 30.21 -26.54 -42.86
CA ILE A 523 31.24 -25.82 -42.09
C ILE A 523 31.50 -24.43 -42.71
N GLU A 524 31.73 -24.33 -44.02
CA GLU A 524 31.94 -23.04 -44.70
C GLU A 524 30.74 -22.06 -44.52
N ILE A 525 29.51 -22.57 -44.54
CA ILE A 525 28.30 -21.76 -44.28
C ILE A 525 28.25 -21.29 -42.82
N LEU A 526 28.56 -22.17 -41.85
CA LEU A 526 28.59 -21.83 -40.44
C LEU A 526 29.70 -20.82 -40.11
N GLU A 527 30.88 -20.95 -40.72
CA GLU A 527 31.98 -19.98 -40.62
C GLU A 527 31.59 -18.61 -41.20
N SER A 528 30.88 -18.58 -42.34
CA SER A 528 30.34 -17.35 -42.91
C SER A 528 29.31 -16.65 -42.01
N ILE A 529 28.43 -17.43 -41.37
CA ILE A 529 27.46 -16.92 -40.39
C ILE A 529 28.16 -16.42 -39.12
N LEU A 530 29.19 -17.14 -38.64
CA LEU A 530 29.99 -16.75 -37.48
C LEU A 530 30.67 -15.40 -37.71
N GLU A 531 31.34 -15.21 -38.85
CA GLU A 531 32.03 -13.95 -39.16
C GLU A 531 31.03 -12.79 -39.37
N SER A 532 29.86 -13.06 -39.98
CA SER A 532 28.77 -12.07 -40.07
C SER A 532 28.26 -11.65 -38.69
N ASN A 533 28.09 -12.59 -37.75
CA ASN A 533 27.62 -12.30 -36.40
C ASN A 533 28.69 -11.59 -35.56
N LYS A 534 29.97 -11.94 -35.74
CA LYS A 534 31.11 -11.25 -35.12
C LYS A 534 31.20 -9.79 -35.57
N MET A 535 31.02 -9.51 -36.87
CA MET A 535 30.94 -8.13 -37.38
C MET A 535 29.76 -7.35 -36.78
N LYS A 536 28.58 -7.97 -36.66
CA LYS A 536 27.42 -7.33 -36.00
C LYS A 536 27.65 -7.07 -34.51
N LEU A 537 28.32 -7.98 -33.81
CA LEU A 537 28.69 -7.78 -32.40
C LEU A 537 29.62 -6.58 -32.24
N SER A 538 30.68 -6.47 -33.06
CA SER A 538 31.57 -5.30 -33.01
C SER A 538 30.87 -3.98 -33.40
N GLU A 539 29.91 -4.00 -34.31
CA GLU A 539 29.06 -2.84 -34.64
C GLU A 539 28.19 -2.41 -33.44
N LEU A 540 27.58 -3.38 -32.73
CA LEU A 540 26.78 -3.15 -31.53
C LEU A 540 27.63 -2.67 -30.35
N GLU A 541 28.81 -3.24 -30.13
CA GLU A 541 29.78 -2.77 -29.13
C GLU A 541 30.21 -1.32 -29.39
N ARG A 542 30.47 -0.97 -30.64
CA ARG A 542 30.78 0.40 -31.06
C ARG A 542 29.62 1.36 -30.78
N SER A 543 28.38 0.96 -31.09
CA SER A 543 27.18 1.76 -30.82
C SER A 543 26.95 1.95 -29.32
N LEU A 544 27.09 0.88 -28.53
CA LEU A 544 26.95 0.91 -27.07
C LEU A 544 28.04 1.79 -26.42
N GLY A 545 29.27 1.77 -26.94
CA GLY A 545 30.34 2.66 -26.51
C GLY A 545 30.02 4.14 -26.77
N GLN A 546 29.48 4.47 -27.95
CA GLN A 546 29.05 5.82 -28.31
C GLN A 546 27.89 6.30 -27.41
N GLU A 547 26.90 5.45 -27.15
CA GLU A 547 25.77 5.79 -26.28
C GLU A 547 26.18 5.95 -24.81
N LYS A 548 27.08 5.09 -24.29
CA LYS A 548 27.67 5.26 -22.95
C LYS A 548 28.42 6.59 -22.82
N GLN A 549 29.20 6.98 -23.84
CA GLN A 549 29.95 8.24 -23.81
C GLN A 549 29.01 9.46 -23.83
N ALA A 550 27.97 9.43 -24.67
CA ALA A 550 26.94 10.48 -24.71
C ALA A 550 26.19 10.60 -23.37
N ASN A 551 25.81 9.48 -22.76
CA ASN A 551 25.11 9.46 -21.47
C ASN A 551 26.02 9.94 -20.31
N SER A 552 27.33 9.66 -20.38
CA SER A 552 28.31 10.19 -19.42
C SER A 552 28.38 11.72 -19.48
N LEU A 553 28.52 12.30 -20.68
CA LEU A 553 28.52 13.76 -20.88
C LEU A 553 27.22 14.39 -20.40
N GLN A 554 26.08 13.79 -20.75
CA GLN A 554 24.77 14.28 -20.31
C GLN A 554 24.58 14.17 -18.78
N SER A 555 25.22 13.19 -18.12
CA SER A 555 25.24 13.10 -16.65
C SER A 555 26.13 14.17 -16.00
N GLU A 556 27.21 14.60 -16.65
CA GLU A 556 28.06 15.70 -16.17
C GLU A 556 27.35 17.05 -16.32
N GLU A 557 26.69 17.32 -17.44
CA GLU A 557 25.85 18.51 -17.65
C GLU A 557 24.73 18.60 -16.60
N ASN A 558 23.99 17.50 -16.37
CA ASN A 558 22.96 17.43 -15.33
C ASN A 558 23.50 17.68 -13.92
N ARG A 559 24.76 17.30 -13.65
CA ARG A 559 25.42 17.57 -12.37
C ARG A 559 25.76 19.06 -12.23
N SER A 560 26.31 19.68 -13.28
CA SER A 560 26.59 21.13 -13.31
C SER A 560 25.31 21.96 -13.09
N LEU A 561 24.23 21.64 -13.82
CA LEU A 561 22.93 22.31 -13.69
C LEU A 561 22.34 22.18 -12.28
N LYS A 562 22.54 21.02 -11.62
CA LYS A 562 22.09 20.79 -10.25
C LYS A 562 22.88 21.64 -9.24
N ASP A 563 24.19 21.76 -9.42
CA ASP A 563 25.04 22.56 -8.55
C ASP A 563 24.76 24.07 -8.71
N GLU A 564 24.50 24.54 -9.94
CA GLU A 564 24.00 25.90 -10.21
C GLU A 564 22.64 26.19 -9.58
N LEU A 565 21.67 25.28 -9.72
CA LEU A 565 20.35 25.41 -9.11
C LEU A 565 20.43 25.44 -7.58
N MET A 566 21.33 24.67 -6.97
CA MET A 566 21.58 24.70 -5.52
C MET A 566 22.17 26.05 -5.08
N ALA A 567 23.13 26.60 -5.83
CA ALA A 567 23.72 27.91 -5.56
C ALA A 567 22.69 29.05 -5.69
N LEU A 568 21.82 29.02 -6.71
CA LEU A 568 20.72 29.97 -6.88
C LEU A 568 19.70 29.87 -5.74
N GLN A 569 19.33 28.66 -5.32
CA GLN A 569 18.42 28.44 -4.21
C GLN A 569 18.99 28.94 -2.88
N GLN A 570 20.31 28.85 -2.68
CA GLN A 570 20.97 29.42 -1.51
C GLN A 570 20.98 30.95 -1.53
N LYS A 571 21.35 31.58 -2.65
CA LYS A 571 21.26 33.05 -2.81
C LYS A 571 19.83 33.58 -2.57
N TRP A 572 18.81 32.85 -3.02
CA TRP A 572 17.42 33.21 -2.76
C TRP A 572 17.05 33.15 -1.27
N LYS A 573 17.55 32.15 -0.53
CA LYS A 573 17.37 32.07 0.94
C LYS A 573 18.06 33.24 1.66
N GLU A 574 19.28 33.58 1.25
CA GLU A 574 20.05 34.71 1.80
C GLU A 574 19.31 36.05 1.57
N SER A 575 18.83 36.31 0.36
CA SER A 575 17.99 37.47 0.02
C SER A 575 16.66 37.51 0.81
N CYS A 576 16.02 36.35 1.04
CA CYS A 576 14.82 36.29 1.88
C CYS A 576 15.11 36.60 3.36
N ASN A 577 16.29 36.23 3.87
CA ASN A 577 16.73 36.55 5.22
C ASN A 577 17.05 38.04 5.37
N GLU A 578 17.77 38.67 4.42
CA GLU A 578 17.96 40.13 4.40
C GLU A 578 16.62 40.87 4.34
N SER A 579 15.71 40.44 3.45
CA SER A 579 14.36 41.02 3.33
C SER A 579 13.56 40.93 4.63
N ARG A 580 13.79 39.90 5.45
CA ARG A 580 13.19 39.76 6.77
C ARG A 580 13.82 40.71 7.78
N GLN A 581 15.16 40.75 7.86
CA GLN A 581 15.89 41.66 8.74
C GLN A 581 15.55 43.14 8.46
N LEU A 582 15.41 43.52 7.19
CA LEU A 582 14.99 44.86 6.78
C LEU A 582 13.55 45.17 7.25
N ARG A 583 12.60 44.24 7.09
CA ARG A 583 11.22 44.43 7.62
C ARG A 583 11.20 44.54 9.14
N ASP A 584 11.95 43.68 9.84
CA ASP A 584 12.01 43.71 11.30
C ASP A 584 12.62 45.04 11.80
N ARG A 585 13.61 45.59 11.09
CA ARG A 585 14.19 46.91 11.39
C ARG A 585 13.26 48.08 11.05
N VAL A 586 12.50 48.02 9.96
CA VAL A 586 11.44 49.00 9.65
C VAL A 586 10.36 48.99 10.73
N ASN A 587 9.91 47.81 11.17
CA ASN A 587 8.93 47.68 12.25
C ASN A 587 9.44 48.24 13.59
N ALA A 588 10.74 48.09 13.88
CA ALA A 588 11.36 48.70 15.06
C ALA A 588 11.38 50.24 14.97
N LEU A 589 11.74 50.80 13.81
CA LEU A 589 11.73 52.25 13.58
C LEU A 589 10.31 52.84 13.65
N VAL A 590 9.30 52.15 13.11
CA VAL A 590 7.89 52.56 13.24
C VAL A 590 7.49 52.67 14.71
N LYS A 591 7.82 51.67 15.54
CA LYS A 591 7.54 51.71 16.99
C LYS A 591 8.30 52.83 17.72
N GLU A 592 9.53 53.15 17.31
CA GLU A 592 10.26 54.29 17.87
C GLU A 592 9.64 55.64 17.49
N VAL A 593 9.01 55.75 16.30
CA VAL A 593 8.28 56.95 15.87
C VAL A 593 6.95 57.05 16.63
N GLU A 594 6.17 55.98 16.70
CA GLU A 594 4.92 55.91 17.48
C GLU A 594 5.14 56.29 18.95
N ALA A 595 6.17 55.73 19.60
CA ALA A 595 6.50 56.07 20.98
C ALA A 595 6.92 57.54 21.17
N LYS A 596 7.57 58.16 20.16
CA LYS A 596 7.91 59.59 20.18
C LYS A 596 6.67 60.47 19.98
N ASP A 597 5.76 60.10 19.07
CA ASP A 597 4.48 60.80 18.88
C ASP A 597 3.59 60.74 20.14
N GLU A 598 3.57 59.62 20.87
CA GLU A 598 2.89 59.53 22.18
C GLU A 598 3.48 60.51 23.23
N THR A 599 4.81 60.72 23.24
CA THR A 599 5.42 61.73 24.13
C THR A 599 5.14 63.17 23.69
N ILE A 600 4.93 63.41 22.39
CA ILE A 600 4.54 64.71 21.83
C ILE A 600 3.04 64.98 22.03
N GLY A 601 2.21 63.94 22.11
CA GLY A 601 0.80 64.03 22.50
C GLY A 601 0.64 64.43 23.97
N ASN A 602 1.30 63.68 24.88
CA ASN A 602 1.24 63.92 26.33
C ASN A 602 1.77 65.30 26.78
N THR A 603 2.55 65.99 25.95
CA THR A 603 3.06 67.35 26.24
C THR A 603 2.14 68.48 25.78
N LYS A 604 1.03 68.20 25.07
CA LYS A 604 0.07 69.22 24.62
C LYS A 604 -1.08 69.49 25.60
N ASP A 605 -1.41 68.53 26.47
CA ASP A 605 -2.51 68.66 27.45
C ASP A 605 -2.13 69.37 28.75
N GLN A 606 -0.86 69.80 28.92
CA GLN A 606 -0.43 70.64 30.04
C GLN A 606 0.03 72.02 29.57
N ASN A 607 -0.94 72.89 29.25
CA ASN A 607 -0.72 74.31 29.09
C ASN A 607 -1.58 75.13 30.06
N ASN A 608 -1.14 75.23 31.32
CA ASN A 608 -1.10 76.56 31.96
C ASN A 608 -0.17 76.66 33.18
N VAL A 609 0.49 77.81 33.30
CA VAL A 609 1.25 78.32 34.47
C VAL A 609 2.54 77.56 34.87
N ASN A 610 3.63 77.75 34.12
CA ASN A 610 4.65 78.74 34.55
C ASN A 610 5.81 78.93 33.55
N LYS A 611 6.35 80.14 33.51
CA LYS A 611 7.44 80.55 32.61
C LYS A 611 8.79 80.58 33.34
N SER A 612 9.56 79.48 33.30
CA SER A 612 11.01 79.51 33.55
C SER A 612 11.71 78.23 33.09
N ILE A 613 13.01 78.37 32.78
CA ILE A 613 14.00 77.33 32.45
C ILE A 613 13.99 76.85 30.98
N ILE A 614 14.91 77.45 30.23
CA ILE A 614 15.41 77.01 28.92
C ILE A 614 16.50 75.96 29.17
N SER A 615 16.43 74.77 28.53
CA SER A 615 17.55 74.16 27.78
C SER A 615 17.35 72.65 27.48
N SER A 616 17.05 72.28 26.23
CA SER A 616 17.78 71.27 25.42
C SER A 616 16.96 70.76 24.22
N SER A 617 17.40 71.13 23.01
CA SER A 617 17.09 70.59 21.67
C SER A 617 15.66 70.10 21.31
N PRO A 618 14.94 70.82 20.42
CA PRO A 618 14.07 70.15 19.47
C PRO A 618 14.92 69.38 18.44
N VAL A 619 14.45 68.22 17.99
CA VAL A 619 15.03 67.50 16.84
C VAL A 619 15.01 68.44 15.62
N SER A 620 16.16 68.64 14.96
CA SER A 620 16.24 69.62 13.88
C SER A 620 15.50 69.13 12.64
N PHE A 621 14.88 70.05 11.90
CA PHE A 621 14.17 69.76 10.65
C PHE A 621 15.07 69.03 9.64
N GLU A 622 16.38 69.32 9.63
CA GLU A 622 17.39 68.59 8.84
C GLU A 622 17.46 67.09 9.18
N GLN A 623 17.35 66.69 10.45
CA GLN A 623 17.36 65.28 10.85
C GLN A 623 16.10 64.54 10.40
N LEU A 624 14.97 65.24 10.30
CA LEU A 624 13.72 64.67 9.81
C LEU A 624 13.77 64.45 8.29
N VAL A 625 14.31 65.44 7.56
CA VAL A 625 14.54 65.34 6.11
C VAL A 625 15.56 64.24 5.77
N SER A 626 16.66 64.12 6.51
CA SER A 626 17.63 63.03 6.26
C SER A 626 17.04 61.65 6.55
N LEU A 627 16.18 61.52 7.57
CA LEU A 627 15.45 60.27 7.84
C LEU A 627 14.44 59.94 6.75
N GLU A 628 13.78 60.95 6.15
CA GLU A 628 12.87 60.76 5.03
C GLU A 628 13.61 60.35 3.74
N GLU A 629 14.76 60.97 3.46
CA GLU A 629 15.67 60.58 2.37
C GLU A 629 16.21 59.15 2.56
N GLU A 630 16.63 58.76 3.77
CA GLU A 630 17.02 57.37 4.09
C GLU A 630 15.86 56.39 3.89
N LEU A 631 14.63 56.77 4.24
CA LEU A 631 13.43 55.94 4.03
C LEU A 631 13.09 55.76 2.54
N VAL A 632 13.28 56.80 1.72
CA VAL A 632 13.12 56.73 0.26
C VAL A 632 14.19 55.82 -0.34
N MET A 633 15.46 55.99 0.05
CA MET A 633 16.56 55.11 -0.38
C MET A 633 16.34 53.65 0.03
N LEU A 634 15.80 53.39 1.24
CA LEU A 634 15.43 52.03 1.66
C LEU A 634 14.30 51.45 0.81
N LYS A 635 13.26 52.24 0.49
CA LYS A 635 12.15 51.82 -0.37
C LYS A 635 12.61 51.51 -1.79
N GLU A 636 13.47 52.33 -2.37
CA GLU A 636 14.02 52.13 -3.71
C GLU A 636 14.92 50.89 -3.77
N ARG A 637 15.77 50.69 -2.75
CA ARG A 637 16.60 49.48 -2.63
C ARG A 637 15.76 48.21 -2.40
N TYR A 638 14.67 48.31 -1.64
CA TYR A 638 13.71 47.21 -1.46
C TYR A 638 12.98 46.87 -2.77
N ALA A 639 12.62 47.88 -3.58
CA ALA A 639 12.05 47.67 -4.91
C ALA A 639 13.04 46.97 -5.86
N GLN A 640 14.30 47.41 -5.90
CA GLN A 640 15.36 46.77 -6.69
C GLN A 640 15.55 45.29 -6.30
N ILE A 641 15.63 44.97 -5.01
CA ILE A 641 15.72 43.59 -4.52
C ILE A 641 14.48 42.76 -4.91
N ASN A 642 13.29 43.36 -4.92
CA ASN A 642 12.07 42.67 -5.32
C ASN A 642 12.02 42.40 -6.84
N ASP A 643 12.58 43.29 -7.66
CA ASP A 643 12.75 43.08 -9.11
C ASP A 643 13.82 42.01 -9.41
N GLU A 644 14.95 42.02 -8.69
CA GLU A 644 15.98 40.97 -8.77
C GLU A 644 15.42 39.60 -8.38
N LYS A 645 14.65 39.54 -7.28
CA LYS A 645 13.92 38.33 -6.87
C LYS A 645 12.95 37.85 -7.95
N SER A 646 12.25 38.75 -8.62
CA SER A 646 11.31 38.42 -9.69
C SER A 646 12.02 37.85 -10.92
N LYS A 647 13.19 38.40 -11.29
CA LYS A 647 14.07 37.86 -12.34
C LYS A 647 14.60 36.47 -11.98
N LEU A 648 15.19 36.32 -10.79
CA LEU A 648 15.71 35.03 -10.29
C LEU A 648 14.63 33.95 -10.24
N GLN A 649 13.38 34.32 -9.92
CA GLN A 649 12.26 33.39 -9.92
C GLN A 649 11.85 32.98 -11.35
N HIS A 650 11.86 33.90 -12.31
CA HIS A 650 11.64 33.58 -13.72
C HIS A 650 12.73 32.68 -14.31
N ASP A 651 14.00 32.96 -14.01
CA ASP A 651 15.15 32.15 -14.44
C ASP A 651 15.08 30.73 -13.86
N LEU A 652 14.71 30.61 -12.58
CA LEU A 652 14.56 29.32 -11.90
C LEU A 652 13.39 28.49 -12.44
N ASP A 653 12.29 29.12 -12.86
CA ASP A 653 11.17 28.43 -13.51
C ASP A 653 11.50 28.03 -14.97
N SER A 654 12.25 28.87 -15.70
CA SER A 654 12.82 28.51 -17.02
C SER A 654 13.77 27.30 -16.92
N LEU A 655 14.65 27.28 -15.92
CA LEU A 655 15.59 26.18 -15.70
C LEU A 655 14.89 24.87 -15.30
N LYS A 656 13.81 24.93 -14.50
CA LYS A 656 12.94 23.77 -14.25
C LYS A 656 12.27 23.26 -15.52
N GLU A 657 11.82 24.14 -16.41
CA GLU A 657 11.18 23.73 -17.66
C GLU A 657 12.18 23.01 -18.59
N GLN A 658 13.42 23.50 -18.66
CA GLN A 658 14.51 22.84 -19.38
C GLN A 658 14.87 21.47 -18.75
N TYR A 659 15.00 21.41 -17.43
CA TYR A 659 15.24 20.15 -16.71
C TYR A 659 14.13 19.11 -16.95
N ASN A 660 12.86 19.53 -16.86
CA ASN A 660 11.72 18.65 -17.14
C ASN A 660 11.69 18.17 -18.60
N LYS A 661 12.09 19.01 -19.57
CA LYS A 661 12.24 18.59 -20.98
C LYS A 661 13.33 17.54 -21.16
N VAL A 662 14.46 17.67 -20.46
CA VAL A 662 15.54 16.66 -20.48
C VAL A 662 15.09 15.35 -19.83
N CYS A 663 14.38 15.40 -18.68
CA CYS A 663 13.82 14.21 -18.04
C CYS A 663 12.80 13.50 -18.95
N ASN A 664 11.88 14.25 -19.58
CA ASN A 664 10.84 13.68 -20.45
C ASN A 664 11.42 13.09 -21.75
N SER A 665 12.53 13.62 -22.28
CA SER A 665 13.22 13.04 -23.44
C SER A 665 13.66 11.58 -23.23
N SER A 666 13.93 11.17 -21.99
CA SER A 666 14.22 9.76 -21.65
C SER A 666 12.98 8.87 -21.77
N TYR A 667 11.82 9.37 -21.34
CA TYR A 667 10.54 8.66 -21.45
C TYR A 667 10.07 8.52 -22.90
N ASP A 668 10.24 9.57 -23.72
CA ASP A 668 9.91 9.51 -25.15
C ASP A 668 10.71 8.43 -25.89
N LYS A 669 12.02 8.31 -25.62
CA LYS A 669 12.85 7.22 -26.16
C LYS A 669 12.36 5.85 -25.70
N MET A 670 12.00 5.68 -24.43
CA MET A 670 11.46 4.42 -23.92
C MET A 670 10.13 4.05 -24.62
N TYR A 671 9.27 5.05 -24.89
CA TYR A 671 8.01 4.86 -25.60
C TYR A 671 8.21 4.34 -27.03
N PHE A 672 9.24 4.83 -27.74
CA PHE A 672 9.61 4.33 -29.08
C PHE A 672 10.05 2.86 -29.11
N TYR A 673 10.65 2.33 -28.04
CA TYR A 673 11.02 0.92 -27.94
C TYR A 673 9.88 0.01 -27.44
N ILE A 674 9.02 0.53 -26.56
CA ILE A 674 7.92 -0.25 -25.96
C ILE A 674 6.70 -0.32 -26.88
N ALA A 675 6.38 0.74 -27.63
CA ALA A 675 5.19 0.78 -28.49
C ALA A 675 5.17 -0.34 -29.57
N PRO A 676 6.27 -0.69 -30.27
CA PRO A 676 6.31 -1.81 -31.21
C PRO A 676 6.09 -3.17 -30.53
N LEU A 677 6.63 -3.37 -29.32
CA LEU A 677 6.44 -4.61 -28.54
C LEU A 677 4.98 -4.78 -28.10
N ILE A 678 4.34 -3.70 -27.62
CA ILE A 678 2.91 -3.72 -27.30
C ILE A 678 2.07 -4.04 -28.55
N LEU A 679 2.41 -3.46 -29.71
CA LEU A 679 1.73 -3.74 -30.99
C LEU A 679 1.88 -5.21 -31.43
N MET A 680 3.07 -5.79 -31.24
CA MET A 680 3.33 -7.22 -31.48
C MET A 680 2.50 -8.13 -30.57
N ILE A 681 2.42 -7.81 -29.27
CA ILE A 681 1.60 -8.57 -28.31
C ILE A 681 0.11 -8.44 -28.66
N LEU A 682 -0.37 -7.24 -29.01
CA LEU A 682 -1.74 -7.00 -29.46
C LEU A 682 -2.06 -7.80 -30.73
N TYR A 683 -1.14 -7.84 -31.70
CA TYR A 683 -1.29 -8.63 -32.92
C TYR A 683 -1.39 -10.13 -32.62
N LEU A 684 -0.52 -10.67 -31.74
CA LEU A 684 -0.57 -12.06 -31.31
C LEU A 684 -1.89 -12.41 -30.59
N VAL A 685 -2.36 -11.55 -29.69
CA VAL A 685 -3.64 -11.74 -28.98
C VAL A 685 -4.84 -11.69 -29.93
N ILE A 686 -4.84 -10.76 -30.89
CA ILE A 686 -5.90 -10.67 -31.91
C ILE A 686 -5.86 -11.89 -32.84
N SER A 687 -4.68 -12.33 -33.27
CA SER A 687 -4.52 -13.54 -34.08
C SER A 687 -5.03 -14.79 -33.36
N ALA A 688 -4.74 -14.93 -32.07
CA ALA A 688 -5.19 -16.02 -31.22
C ALA A 688 -6.69 -15.95 -30.82
N MET A 689 -7.39 -14.86 -31.13
CA MET A 689 -8.85 -14.74 -30.98
C MET A 689 -9.62 -14.91 -32.30
N ILE A 690 -8.90 -14.97 -33.44
CA ILE A 690 -9.48 -15.13 -34.78
C ILE A 690 -9.25 -16.55 -35.34
N SER A 691 -8.26 -17.27 -34.80
CA SER A 691 -8.05 -18.72 -35.01
C SER A 691 -8.81 -19.57 -33.99
#